data_AF-A0AAD9UD31-F1
#
_entry.id   AF-A0AAD9UD31-F1
#
_cell.length_a   1.000
_cell.length_b   1.000
_cell.length_c   1.000
_cell.angle_alpha   90.00
_cell.angle_beta   90.00
_cell.angle_gamma   90.00
#
_symmetry.space_group_name_H-M   'P 1'
#
loop_
_entity.id
_entity.type
_entity.pdbx_description
1 polymer ?
#
loop_
_entity_poly.entity_id
_entity_poly.type
_entity_poly.pdbx_seq_one_letter_code
_entity_poly.pdbx_strand_id
1 'polypeptide(L)'
;MQDNFLFVADSFKGSLYQFDLPSKTVWRVPFQHDGDSMSFAYDPTHLKVYWTSSTEVALRRLSLAGVDDGTLSNLRERRDRGIAVDVVSRLVYYTDIESIFAMKLDGGYPFRLVVKKIYPMRALVLDPPRGMMYWLTSNSIDAAAMDGTQLRTVKYINYPSGLALDSQGGRLYWSTSTSISHGAVNDSDMTLLMDDSDIEITGLAFLAGNIYYVDRYSRYILKLDLSESEPTPQPVGPAIYGYISDIIAHSSSQHTQGAHANGSCGIDNGGCKDICLSTPQGPRCGCWIGAEFNIGPNCSATNYCASSPCQNGGTCLNKNGTFECICLPDLYNGSTCETTIRYKYYQYGPAQGDTNMRTDQGLNCDMNNKSCNSRSIRTPRIQIFGGRYKHVTIYTNGYITFGLGFKNRNPKKLHMDIMSAAKLKKIEKRGMALMAPLWTDNDATQGDVYYHIYDLANAGSTATDLARVQHATAHAKDDVLASSGVSVTDVSWVMVVTWSNMMPRMYLSQYDQSNTFQVIIAYDPLRYQTFMIYVYKNMGWDCEYQIRPNSIGHLSITENEKESLQLAPSMTSTAFRLQYQIGNTGRRGYYLFTIASGSREINYDQICYNWMRGELKRISTVRSNWRRSLTCPCDMRLAKTDGRWKFDGRQFNETGGQRRCLYERLPRGLSTQECCYKASGALVIAADGSGGQLFFYHPRWQRLHQRADVRPKNWCCNLTDNCEYFYRIRPMDRCSGYKTLTNGWFYGDPHISTLDGFQYTFNGLGEYTLIETTQVDFTLQGRTAKAIDKNGVEKNATIFSAFAARDKGSDNIHIEMTDQKDGLTVFVANEDITGWFKSSDVGNDVEHTGLIITKTNTTQLMVAFNSGFSLTIGVSVEQLDITVGAPDTFKNQTKGLMGVFNGDATDDLLPPGENARPLSNSSSEKTIFTDFGELWRVNIVDSLFHYASGETYSTYARTGFKPLFIEDVLLSMSPEQKTRAQETCGDNRACLFDFAVTGRKDAAAATLETNSKNKALANILSNASPNISVDAVLNATLGAESSLTVSKFDPDGDEVTVTLDSPPDGSTFDGVTFKWTPVTLKPVKISFSASDGKGGVASVDVIVNLCDCSGHGECQFDQLAEGYERRMSFRVVQCHCSRGWEGDYCEADYDGCQDNPCTEGTDCTDLTSSRRSVDGPTSTPAASVLQG
;
A
#
# COMPACT_ATOMS: atom_id res chain seq x y z
N MET A 1 -7.79 37.73 -33.22
CA MET A 1 -8.39 36.86 -32.18
C MET A 1 -8.44 35.46 -32.77
N GLN A 2 -8.02 34.45 -32.04
CA GLN A 2 -8.07 33.05 -32.50
C GLN A 2 -9.50 32.52 -32.32
N ASP A 3 -10.04 31.85 -33.34
CA ASP A 3 -11.46 31.48 -33.38
C ASP A 3 -11.81 30.25 -32.54
N ASN A 4 -10.91 29.26 -32.42
CA ASN A 4 -11.15 28.01 -31.68
C ASN A 4 -9.89 27.56 -30.93
N PHE A 5 -9.94 27.49 -29.60
CA PHE A 5 -8.82 27.06 -28.77
C PHE A 5 -9.28 26.33 -27.49
N LEU A 6 -8.34 25.63 -26.86
CA LEU A 6 -8.52 24.96 -25.58
C LEU A 6 -7.70 25.67 -24.51
N PHE A 7 -8.23 25.80 -23.30
CA PHE A 7 -7.41 26.12 -22.14
C PHE A 7 -7.22 24.87 -21.29
N VAL A 8 -6.02 24.72 -20.72
CA VAL A 8 -5.63 23.54 -19.95
C VAL A 8 -4.91 23.96 -18.68
N ALA A 9 -5.42 23.54 -17.52
CA ALA A 9 -4.78 23.77 -16.23
C ALA A 9 -3.88 22.59 -15.86
N ASP A 10 -2.61 22.87 -15.58
CA ASP A 10 -1.63 21.90 -15.09
C ASP A 10 -1.34 22.18 -13.62
N SER A 11 -1.88 21.35 -12.73
CA SER A 11 -1.71 21.52 -11.29
C SER A 11 -0.31 21.16 -10.83
N PHE A 12 0.38 20.23 -11.50
CA PHE A 12 1.76 19.87 -11.17
C PHE A 12 2.73 21.02 -11.45
N LYS A 13 2.49 21.76 -12.54
CA LYS A 13 3.32 22.92 -12.93
C LYS A 13 2.77 24.26 -12.46
N GLY A 14 1.62 24.28 -11.80
CA GLY A 14 0.95 25.52 -11.38
C GLY A 14 0.71 26.50 -12.52
N SER A 15 0.38 26.00 -13.72
CA SER A 15 0.39 26.78 -14.96
C SER A 15 -0.91 26.60 -15.75
N LEU A 16 -1.32 27.65 -16.46
CA LEU A 16 -2.43 27.63 -17.40
C LEU A 16 -1.90 27.76 -18.84
N TYR A 17 -2.36 26.89 -19.73
CA TYR A 17 -1.96 26.87 -21.13
C TYR A 17 -3.15 27.16 -22.04
N GLN A 18 -2.95 27.98 -23.05
CA GLN A 18 -3.87 28.16 -24.18
C GLN A 18 -3.33 27.39 -25.38
N PHE A 19 -4.09 26.46 -25.90
CA PHE A 19 -3.77 25.64 -27.06
C PHE A 19 -4.66 26.01 -28.24
N ASP A 20 -4.08 26.65 -29.25
CA ASP A 20 -4.78 27.03 -30.48
C ASP A 20 -4.95 25.81 -31.40
N LEU A 21 -6.19 25.44 -31.70
CA LEU A 21 -6.48 24.22 -32.45
C LEU A 21 -6.03 24.29 -33.93
N PRO A 22 -6.26 25.39 -34.68
CA PRO A 22 -5.85 25.49 -36.07
C PRO A 22 -4.32 25.49 -36.26
N SER A 23 -3.58 26.29 -35.48
CA SER A 23 -2.12 26.38 -35.63
C SER A 23 -1.34 25.36 -34.82
N LYS A 24 -2.00 24.64 -33.90
CA LYS A 24 -1.39 23.74 -32.91
C LYS A 24 -0.34 24.42 -32.02
N THR A 25 -0.40 25.74 -31.87
CA THR A 25 0.51 26.49 -30.99
C THR A 25 0.01 26.46 -29.54
N VAL A 26 0.96 26.32 -28.61
CA VAL A 26 0.70 26.41 -27.17
C VAL A 26 1.29 27.71 -26.63
N TRP A 27 0.48 28.47 -25.91
CA TRP A 27 0.87 29.66 -25.18
C TRP A 27 0.71 29.41 -23.68
N ARG A 28 1.76 29.63 -22.89
CA ARG A 28 1.63 29.65 -21.44
C ARG A 28 1.09 31.02 -21.03
N VAL A 29 -0.04 31.05 -20.34
CA VAL A 29 -0.55 32.30 -19.74
C VAL A 29 0.47 32.74 -18.67
N PRO A 30 0.88 34.02 -18.60
CA PRO A 30 1.90 34.50 -17.65
C PRO A 30 1.36 34.49 -16.21
N PHE A 31 1.22 33.30 -15.65
CA PHE A 31 0.56 32.99 -14.40
C PHE A 31 1.26 31.80 -13.77
N GLN A 32 1.52 31.87 -12.47
CA GLN A 32 2.14 30.80 -11.70
C GLN A 32 1.45 30.68 -10.35
N HIS A 33 0.98 29.48 -10.03
CA HIS A 33 0.24 29.17 -8.79
C HIS A 33 0.92 28.05 -8.02
N ASP A 34 1.12 28.23 -6.71
CA ASP A 34 1.62 27.19 -5.82
C ASP A 34 0.42 26.42 -5.23
N GLY A 35 0.05 25.27 -5.80
CA GLY A 35 -1.01 24.43 -5.21
C GLY A 35 -1.68 23.39 -6.11
N ASP A 36 -2.41 22.48 -5.47
CA ASP A 36 -3.17 21.40 -6.13
C ASP A 36 -4.60 21.84 -6.50
N SER A 37 -5.05 21.39 -7.68
CA SER A 37 -6.39 21.57 -8.27
C SER A 37 -6.85 23.01 -8.53
N MET A 38 -6.96 23.35 -9.81
CA MET A 38 -7.49 24.62 -10.31
C MET A 38 -8.62 24.32 -11.29
N SER A 39 -9.76 24.95 -11.07
CA SER A 39 -10.86 25.04 -12.02
C SER A 39 -11.01 26.47 -12.47
N PHE A 40 -11.29 26.67 -13.75
CA PHE A 40 -11.24 27.99 -14.35
C PHE A 40 -12.29 28.18 -15.44
N ALA A 41 -12.64 29.43 -15.69
CA ALA A 41 -13.61 29.84 -16.68
C ALA A 41 -13.09 31.10 -17.39
N TYR A 42 -13.54 31.32 -18.62
CA TYR A 42 -13.01 32.36 -19.48
C TYR A 42 -14.11 33.33 -19.95
N ASP A 43 -13.88 34.63 -19.77
CA ASP A 43 -14.69 35.71 -20.32
C ASP A 43 -14.02 36.27 -21.59
N PRO A 44 -14.56 35.95 -22.78
CA PRO A 44 -13.99 36.42 -24.03
C PRO A 44 -14.24 37.91 -24.30
N THR A 45 -15.22 38.53 -23.65
CA THR A 45 -15.56 39.94 -23.87
C THR A 45 -14.46 40.87 -23.32
N HIS A 46 -13.94 40.57 -22.14
CA HIS A 46 -12.87 41.36 -21.51
C HIS A 46 -11.51 40.66 -21.48
N LEU A 47 -11.40 39.48 -22.12
CA LEU A 47 -10.18 38.68 -22.15
C LEU A 47 -9.67 38.35 -20.74
N LYS A 48 -10.57 37.92 -19.85
CA LYS A 48 -10.27 37.60 -18.45
C LYS A 48 -10.49 36.14 -18.13
N VAL A 49 -9.60 35.57 -17.32
CA VAL A 49 -9.74 34.24 -16.74
C VAL A 49 -10.18 34.40 -15.29
N TYR A 50 -11.18 33.62 -14.91
CA TYR A 50 -11.67 33.47 -13.54
C TYR A 50 -11.26 32.08 -13.09
N TRP A 51 -10.71 31.94 -11.88
CA TRP A 51 -10.37 30.63 -11.35
C TRP A 51 -10.66 30.58 -9.86
N THR A 52 -10.93 29.37 -9.40
CA THR A 52 -10.95 29.07 -7.98
C THR A 52 -9.62 28.49 -7.57
N SER A 53 -8.98 29.08 -6.56
CA SER A 53 -7.80 28.49 -5.94
C SER A 53 -8.23 27.66 -4.74
N SER A 54 -7.92 26.36 -4.76
CA SER A 54 -8.12 25.51 -3.60
C SER A 54 -7.18 25.90 -2.45
N THR A 55 -5.97 26.40 -2.75
CA THR A 55 -4.97 26.84 -1.76
C THR A 55 -5.37 28.13 -1.06
N GLU A 56 -5.73 29.16 -1.83
CA GLU A 56 -6.07 30.48 -1.30
C GLU A 56 -7.53 30.56 -0.85
N VAL A 57 -8.34 29.55 -1.19
CA VAL A 57 -9.75 29.47 -0.82
C VAL A 57 -10.49 30.72 -1.32
N ALA A 58 -10.26 31.06 -2.58
CA ALA A 58 -10.71 32.31 -3.18
C ALA A 58 -11.13 32.10 -4.64
N LEU A 59 -12.15 32.85 -5.05
CA LEU A 59 -12.48 33.11 -6.45
C LEU A 59 -11.68 34.34 -6.89
N ARG A 60 -10.89 34.20 -7.95
CA ARG A 60 -9.95 35.23 -8.43
C ARG A 60 -10.11 35.51 -9.91
N ARG A 61 -9.53 36.61 -10.36
CA ARG A 61 -9.61 37.11 -11.74
C ARG A 61 -8.27 37.67 -12.21
N LEU A 62 -7.93 37.42 -13.47
CA LEU A 62 -6.70 37.85 -14.14
C LEU A 62 -7.00 38.16 -15.60
N SER A 63 -6.29 39.13 -16.15
CA SER A 63 -6.24 39.37 -17.59
C SER A 63 -5.41 38.29 -18.28
N LEU A 64 -5.76 37.89 -19.50
CA LEU A 64 -4.93 36.97 -20.31
C LEU A 64 -3.47 37.42 -20.48
N ALA A 65 -3.17 38.71 -20.30
CA ALA A 65 -1.82 39.24 -20.27
C ALA A 65 -1.02 38.90 -18.98
N GLY A 66 -1.63 38.20 -18.02
CA GLY A 66 -1.01 37.85 -16.73
C GLY A 66 -1.13 38.92 -15.64
N VAL A 67 -1.97 39.94 -15.83
CA VAL A 67 -2.24 40.95 -14.80
C VAL A 67 -3.30 40.42 -13.84
N ASP A 68 -2.91 40.20 -12.59
CA ASP A 68 -3.78 39.74 -11.51
C ASP A 68 -4.67 40.89 -11.01
N ASP A 69 -5.99 40.71 -11.11
CA ASP A 69 -7.00 41.70 -10.69
C ASP A 69 -7.46 41.47 -9.23
N GLY A 70 -6.89 40.49 -8.53
CA GLY A 70 -7.17 40.19 -7.12
C GLY A 70 -8.34 39.23 -6.86
N THR A 71 -8.79 39.19 -5.60
CA THR A 71 -9.82 38.28 -5.10
C THR A 71 -11.22 38.90 -5.23
N LEU A 72 -12.15 38.16 -5.85
CA LEU A 72 -13.56 38.55 -5.98
C LEU A 72 -14.42 38.07 -4.82
N SER A 73 -14.19 36.85 -4.35
CA SER A 73 -14.90 36.28 -3.20
C SER A 73 -14.00 35.32 -2.44
N ASN A 74 -14.05 35.38 -1.11
CA ASN A 74 -13.52 34.31 -0.28
C ASN A 74 -14.48 33.11 -0.35
N LEU A 75 -13.90 31.94 -0.40
CA LEU A 75 -14.59 30.66 -0.40
C LEU A 75 -14.49 30.05 1.02
N ARG A 76 -15.29 29.03 1.32
CA ARG A 76 -15.36 28.51 2.70
C ARG A 76 -14.38 27.36 3.00
N GLU A 77 -13.96 26.59 2.00
CA GLU A 77 -13.10 25.41 2.17
C GLU A 77 -12.21 25.10 0.94
N ARG A 78 -11.09 24.39 1.16
CA ARG A 78 -10.20 23.85 0.13
C ARG A 78 -10.81 22.61 -0.55
N ARG A 79 -11.47 22.77 -1.69
CA ARG A 79 -12.12 21.69 -2.46
C ARG A 79 -12.03 21.96 -3.97
N ASP A 80 -12.13 20.91 -4.76
CA ASP A 80 -12.42 20.99 -6.21
C ASP A 80 -13.80 21.63 -6.39
N ARG A 81 -13.94 22.53 -7.37
CA ARG A 81 -15.15 23.34 -7.57
C ARG A 81 -15.48 23.44 -9.05
N GLY A 82 -16.77 23.38 -9.36
CA GLY A 82 -17.24 23.86 -10.66
C GLY A 82 -17.24 25.38 -10.70
N ILE A 83 -16.76 25.96 -11.81
CA ILE A 83 -16.87 27.38 -12.12
C ILE A 83 -17.28 27.54 -13.58
N ALA A 84 -18.17 28.48 -13.87
CA ALA A 84 -18.57 28.81 -15.22
C ALA A 84 -18.92 30.30 -15.35
N VAL A 85 -18.66 30.88 -16.52
CA VAL A 85 -18.97 32.28 -16.83
C VAL A 85 -20.19 32.33 -17.74
N ASP A 86 -21.21 33.10 -17.33
CA ASP A 86 -22.31 33.52 -18.19
C ASP A 86 -21.92 34.80 -18.91
N VAL A 87 -21.53 34.64 -20.17
CA VAL A 87 -21.15 35.75 -21.05
C VAL A 87 -22.32 36.66 -21.43
N VAL A 88 -23.57 36.18 -21.30
CA VAL A 88 -24.80 36.91 -21.66
C VAL A 88 -25.24 37.79 -20.50
N SER A 89 -25.46 37.21 -19.32
CA SER A 89 -25.92 37.96 -18.13
C SER A 89 -24.77 38.64 -17.36
N ARG A 90 -23.53 38.43 -17.79
CA ARG A 90 -22.30 38.98 -17.19
C ARG A 90 -22.10 38.57 -15.72
N LEU A 91 -22.34 37.29 -15.45
CA LEU A 91 -22.21 36.68 -14.12
C LEU A 91 -21.18 35.54 -14.13
N VAL A 92 -20.55 35.28 -12.98
CA VAL A 92 -19.78 34.05 -12.72
C VAL A 92 -20.55 33.19 -11.74
N TYR A 93 -20.71 31.91 -12.09
CA TYR A 93 -21.33 30.89 -11.28
C TYR A 93 -20.24 29.96 -10.74
N TYR A 94 -20.33 29.60 -9.47
CA TYR A 94 -19.36 28.70 -8.86
C TYR A 94 -19.98 27.87 -7.74
N THR A 95 -19.45 26.69 -7.54
CA THR A 95 -19.88 25.78 -6.47
C THR A 95 -19.11 26.09 -5.18
N ASP A 96 -19.82 26.03 -4.06
CA ASP A 96 -19.28 25.99 -2.71
C ASP A 96 -19.90 24.81 -1.95
N ILE A 97 -19.27 24.46 -0.83
CA ILE A 97 -19.65 23.44 0.17
C ILE A 97 -21.07 22.82 -0.05
N GLU A 98 -22.18 23.56 0.18
CA GLU A 98 -23.56 23.02 -0.01
C GLU A 98 -24.38 23.73 -1.11
N SER A 99 -23.76 24.52 -1.98
CA SER A 99 -24.50 25.49 -2.78
C SER A 99 -23.84 25.90 -4.09
N ILE A 100 -24.68 26.37 -5.02
CA ILE A 100 -24.23 27.14 -6.17
C ILE A 100 -24.45 28.62 -5.87
N PHE A 101 -23.40 29.41 -6.04
CA PHE A 101 -23.41 30.86 -5.92
C PHE A 101 -23.25 31.51 -7.30
N ALA A 102 -23.77 32.72 -7.43
CA ALA A 102 -23.48 33.60 -8.57
C ALA A 102 -23.13 35.01 -8.09
N MET A 103 -22.36 35.72 -8.91
CA MET A 103 -22.03 37.14 -8.71
C MET A 103 -21.71 37.82 -10.03
N LYS A 104 -21.66 39.15 -10.04
CA LYS A 104 -21.25 39.92 -11.22
C LYS A 104 -19.77 39.72 -11.54
N LEU A 105 -19.43 39.71 -12.83
CA LEU A 105 -18.06 39.51 -13.32
C LEU A 105 -17.10 40.65 -12.93
N ASP A 106 -17.61 41.87 -12.79
CA ASP A 106 -16.85 43.06 -12.38
C ASP A 106 -16.60 43.11 -10.87
N GLY A 107 -17.45 42.45 -10.08
CA GLY A 107 -17.36 42.33 -8.62
C GLY A 107 -18.70 42.63 -7.95
N GLY A 108 -18.84 42.26 -6.67
CA GLY A 108 -20.07 42.48 -5.91
C GLY A 108 -20.33 41.36 -4.91
N TYR A 109 -21.43 41.45 -4.17
CA TYR A 109 -21.78 40.41 -3.20
C TYR A 109 -22.25 39.13 -3.91
N PRO A 110 -21.72 37.95 -3.56
CA PRO A 110 -22.23 36.70 -4.07
C PRO A 110 -23.60 36.39 -3.48
N PHE A 111 -24.49 35.88 -4.31
CA PHE A 111 -25.81 35.43 -3.90
C PHE A 111 -25.97 33.92 -4.14
N ARG A 112 -26.70 33.26 -3.24
CA ARG A 112 -26.90 31.81 -3.22
C ARG A 112 -28.11 31.46 -4.08
N LEU A 113 -27.95 30.54 -5.04
CA LEU A 113 -29.01 30.13 -5.97
C LEU A 113 -29.62 28.76 -5.62
N VAL A 114 -28.78 27.76 -5.38
CA VAL A 114 -29.21 26.39 -5.11
C VAL A 114 -28.65 25.94 -3.77
N VAL A 115 -29.49 25.30 -2.95
CA VAL A 115 -29.09 24.60 -1.73
C VAL A 115 -29.24 23.11 -1.95
N LYS A 116 -28.13 22.37 -1.98
CA LYS A 116 -28.17 20.91 -2.12
C LYS A 116 -27.08 20.27 -1.26
N LYS A 117 -27.50 19.48 -0.26
CA LYS A 117 -26.65 18.78 0.72
C LYS A 117 -25.94 17.54 0.13
N ILE A 118 -25.39 17.65 -1.08
CA ILE A 118 -24.67 16.54 -1.73
C ILE A 118 -23.26 17.00 -2.07
N TYR A 119 -22.27 16.32 -1.49
CA TYR A 119 -20.85 16.61 -1.64
C TYR A 119 -20.10 15.44 -2.28
N PRO A 120 -19.05 15.68 -3.09
CA PRO A 120 -18.57 16.98 -3.61
C PRO A 120 -19.27 17.38 -4.94
N MET A 121 -19.33 18.68 -5.25
CA MET A 121 -19.72 19.19 -6.58
C MET A 121 -18.47 19.56 -7.38
N ARG A 122 -18.27 18.99 -8.57
CA ARG A 122 -16.95 19.02 -9.25
C ARG A 122 -16.89 19.80 -10.56
N ALA A 123 -17.87 19.64 -11.44
CA ALA A 123 -17.94 20.34 -12.72
C ALA A 123 -19.27 21.07 -12.85
N LEU A 124 -19.26 22.26 -13.45
CA LEU A 124 -20.43 23.11 -13.66
C LEU A 124 -20.39 23.67 -15.10
N VAL A 125 -21.46 23.48 -15.85
CA VAL A 125 -21.63 24.02 -17.21
C VAL A 125 -22.95 24.78 -17.32
N LEU A 126 -22.96 25.88 -18.08
CA LEU A 126 -24.11 26.76 -18.26
C LEU A 126 -24.65 26.64 -19.68
N ASP A 127 -25.97 26.77 -19.83
CA ASP A 127 -26.68 26.87 -21.10
C ASP A 127 -27.53 28.16 -21.12
N PRO A 128 -26.91 29.37 -21.20
CA PRO A 128 -27.65 30.63 -21.20
C PRO A 128 -28.79 30.71 -22.23
N PRO A 129 -28.65 30.18 -23.47
CA PRO A 129 -29.74 30.21 -24.45
C PRO A 129 -31.00 29.47 -24.01
N ARG A 130 -30.88 28.43 -23.17
CA ARG A 130 -32.03 27.72 -22.56
C ARG A 130 -32.32 28.13 -21.13
N GLY A 131 -31.50 29.01 -20.54
CA GLY A 131 -31.60 29.43 -19.15
C GLY A 131 -31.38 28.31 -18.15
N MET A 132 -30.54 27.32 -18.47
CA MET A 132 -30.29 26.13 -17.65
C MET A 132 -28.82 26.04 -17.19
N MET A 133 -28.58 25.36 -16.08
CA MET A 133 -27.25 24.97 -15.60
C MET A 133 -27.20 23.50 -15.20
N TYR A 134 -26.04 22.87 -15.38
CA TYR A 134 -25.82 21.45 -15.11
C TYR A 134 -24.53 21.24 -14.31
N TRP A 135 -24.54 20.34 -13.34
CA TRP A 135 -23.35 20.05 -12.54
C TRP A 135 -23.26 18.59 -12.10
N LEU A 136 -22.04 18.18 -11.77
CA LEU A 136 -21.75 16.87 -11.17
C LEU A 136 -21.83 16.93 -9.65
N THR A 137 -22.43 15.90 -9.04
CA THR A 137 -22.33 15.59 -7.61
C THR A 137 -21.52 14.31 -7.39
N SER A 138 -21.49 13.76 -6.17
CA SER A 138 -20.82 12.48 -5.88
C SER A 138 -21.39 11.30 -6.65
N ASN A 139 -22.67 11.35 -7.04
CA ASN A 139 -23.34 10.24 -7.70
C ASN A 139 -24.39 10.64 -8.75
N SER A 140 -24.41 11.89 -9.20
CA SER A 140 -25.40 12.34 -10.18
C SER A 140 -24.92 13.49 -11.07
N ILE A 141 -25.58 13.64 -12.23
CA ILE A 141 -25.71 14.90 -12.95
C ILE A 141 -27.03 15.53 -12.52
N ASP A 142 -26.97 16.77 -12.08
CA ASP A 142 -28.14 17.56 -11.72
C ASP A 142 -28.30 18.76 -12.65
N ALA A 143 -29.52 19.30 -12.69
CA ALA A 143 -29.88 20.47 -13.45
C ALA A 143 -30.80 21.41 -12.66
N ALA A 144 -30.72 22.69 -12.97
CA ALA A 144 -31.67 23.72 -12.53
C ALA A 144 -31.75 24.83 -13.58
N ALA A 145 -32.79 25.65 -13.53
CA ALA A 145 -32.77 26.95 -14.18
C ALA A 145 -31.66 27.81 -13.54
N MET A 146 -31.11 28.80 -14.28
CA MET A 146 -29.99 29.60 -13.75
C MET A 146 -30.37 30.54 -12.61
N ASP A 147 -31.67 30.67 -12.29
CA ASP A 147 -32.15 31.31 -11.06
C ASP A 147 -32.27 30.35 -9.86
N GLY A 148 -31.84 29.10 -10.03
CA GLY A 148 -31.90 28.04 -9.03
C GLY A 148 -33.24 27.32 -8.92
N THR A 149 -34.26 27.72 -9.69
CA THR A 149 -35.55 27.04 -9.74
C THR A 149 -35.49 25.76 -10.60
N GLN A 150 -36.57 24.96 -10.60
CA GLN A 150 -36.66 23.74 -11.41
C GLN A 150 -35.52 22.73 -11.17
N LEU A 151 -35.04 22.68 -9.93
CA LEU A 151 -34.01 21.73 -9.51
C LEU A 151 -34.49 20.29 -9.75
N ARG A 152 -33.71 19.53 -10.51
CA ARG A 152 -33.97 18.11 -10.80
C ARG A 152 -32.65 17.35 -10.98
N THR A 153 -32.67 16.06 -10.68
CA THR A 153 -31.57 15.16 -11.06
C THR A 153 -31.81 14.68 -12.48
N VAL A 154 -30.81 14.87 -13.36
CA VAL A 154 -30.83 14.38 -14.74
C VAL A 154 -30.49 12.90 -14.75
N LYS A 155 -29.42 12.51 -14.05
CA LYS A 155 -28.96 11.12 -14.03
C LYS A 155 -28.20 10.75 -12.78
N TYR A 156 -28.33 9.50 -12.31
CA TYR A 156 -27.41 8.92 -11.33
C TYR A 156 -26.26 8.19 -12.03
N ILE A 157 -25.02 8.52 -11.65
CA ILE A 157 -23.77 8.00 -12.21
C ILE A 157 -22.82 7.67 -11.08
N ASN A 158 -22.14 6.53 -11.14
CA ASN A 158 -21.15 6.17 -10.12
C ASN A 158 -19.82 6.88 -10.39
N TYR A 159 -19.36 7.68 -9.43
CA TYR A 159 -18.05 8.37 -9.44
C TYR A 159 -17.79 9.23 -10.70
N PRO A 160 -18.64 10.22 -11.00
CA PRO A 160 -18.41 11.11 -12.13
C PRO A 160 -17.17 11.99 -11.92
N SER A 161 -16.45 12.29 -13.00
CA SER A 161 -15.21 13.06 -12.99
C SER A 161 -15.19 14.29 -13.89
N GLY A 162 -15.89 14.27 -15.04
CA GLY A 162 -15.93 15.38 -16.00
C GLY A 162 -17.32 15.59 -16.61
N LEU A 163 -17.61 16.82 -17.05
CA LEU A 163 -18.89 17.21 -17.65
C LEU A 163 -18.68 18.24 -18.76
N ALA A 164 -19.27 17.99 -19.93
CA ALA A 164 -19.29 18.91 -21.06
C ALA A 164 -20.69 18.99 -21.68
N LEU A 165 -20.97 20.11 -22.36
CA LEU A 165 -22.27 20.41 -22.95
C LEU A 165 -22.12 20.77 -24.44
N ASP A 166 -22.91 20.12 -25.27
CA ASP A 166 -23.26 20.62 -26.60
C ASP A 166 -24.58 21.38 -26.50
N SER A 167 -24.51 22.70 -26.38
CA SER A 167 -25.70 23.54 -26.27
C SER A 167 -26.50 23.51 -27.57
N GLN A 168 -25.91 23.47 -28.76
CA GLN A 168 -26.70 23.48 -29.99
C GLN A 168 -27.46 22.16 -30.18
N GLY A 169 -26.78 21.03 -29.96
CA GLY A 169 -27.37 19.69 -30.05
C GLY A 169 -28.22 19.27 -28.84
N GLY A 170 -28.20 20.03 -27.74
CA GLY A 170 -28.99 19.72 -26.53
C GLY A 170 -28.55 18.43 -25.84
N ARG A 171 -27.24 18.19 -25.79
CA ARG A 171 -26.64 16.91 -25.36
C ARG A 171 -25.56 17.11 -24.30
N LEU A 172 -25.57 16.27 -23.28
CA LEU A 172 -24.56 16.23 -22.22
C LEU A 172 -23.57 15.10 -22.47
N TYR A 173 -22.32 15.37 -22.15
CA TYR A 173 -21.23 14.39 -22.14
C TYR A 173 -20.64 14.35 -20.74
N TRP A 174 -20.43 13.16 -20.21
CA TRP A 174 -19.86 12.98 -18.88
C TRP A 174 -18.87 11.82 -18.86
N SER A 175 -17.97 11.85 -17.89
CA SER A 175 -17.04 10.76 -17.64
C SER A 175 -17.14 10.21 -16.24
N THR A 176 -16.80 8.93 -16.10
CA THR A 176 -16.26 8.36 -14.85
C THR A 176 -14.73 8.43 -14.91
N SER A 177 -14.03 7.79 -13.96
CA SER A 177 -12.57 7.69 -14.06
C SER A 177 -12.08 7.04 -15.36
N THR A 178 -12.85 6.10 -15.93
CA THR A 178 -12.40 5.24 -17.05
C THR A 178 -13.27 5.35 -18.30
N SER A 179 -14.47 5.89 -18.21
CA SER A 179 -15.43 5.88 -19.31
C SER A 179 -15.93 7.27 -19.68
N ILE A 180 -16.31 7.46 -20.94
CA ILE A 180 -17.00 8.66 -21.45
C ILE A 180 -18.32 8.20 -22.05
N SER A 181 -19.40 8.85 -21.65
CA SER A 181 -20.75 8.59 -22.14
C SER A 181 -21.41 9.90 -22.56
N HIS A 182 -22.45 9.79 -23.39
CA HIS A 182 -23.29 10.92 -23.76
C HIS A 182 -24.76 10.58 -23.69
N GLY A 183 -25.59 11.61 -23.55
CA GLY A 183 -27.02 11.46 -23.48
C GLY A 183 -27.77 12.76 -23.66
N ALA A 184 -29.03 12.65 -24.06
CA ALA A 184 -29.91 13.81 -24.19
C ALA A 184 -30.12 14.47 -22.82
N VAL A 185 -30.23 15.81 -22.81
CA VAL A 185 -30.45 16.60 -21.58
C VAL A 185 -31.71 16.19 -20.79
N ASN A 186 -32.66 15.52 -21.44
CA ASN A 186 -33.90 15.00 -20.86
C ASN A 186 -33.84 13.51 -20.43
N ASP A 187 -32.66 12.88 -20.43
CA ASP A 187 -32.42 11.46 -20.10
C ASP A 187 -33.17 10.46 -21.01
N SER A 188 -33.51 10.85 -22.25
CA SER A 188 -34.24 9.98 -23.19
C SER A 188 -33.39 9.01 -24.00
N ASP A 189 -32.07 9.24 -24.07
CA ASP A 189 -31.12 8.44 -24.86
C ASP A 189 -29.74 8.51 -24.20
N MET A 190 -29.06 7.36 -24.10
CA MET A 190 -27.74 7.21 -23.50
C MET A 190 -26.91 6.22 -24.29
N THR A 191 -25.66 6.59 -24.55
CA THR A 191 -24.72 5.73 -25.26
C THR A 191 -23.32 5.90 -24.66
N LEU A 192 -22.63 4.78 -24.52
CA LEU A 192 -21.23 4.71 -24.12
C LEU A 192 -20.36 5.03 -25.33
N LEU A 193 -19.48 6.03 -25.24
CA LEU A 193 -18.54 6.38 -26.32
C LEU A 193 -17.21 5.65 -26.15
N MET A 194 -16.76 5.48 -24.92
CA MET A 194 -15.47 4.92 -24.59
C MET A 194 -15.50 4.35 -23.17
N ASP A 195 -14.85 3.20 -22.97
CA ASP A 195 -14.48 2.70 -21.65
C ASP A 195 -13.06 2.13 -21.73
N ASP A 196 -12.17 2.71 -20.94
CA ASP A 196 -10.76 2.34 -20.88
C ASP A 196 -10.29 2.34 -19.43
N SER A 197 -10.06 1.14 -18.90
CA SER A 197 -9.61 0.93 -17.52
C SER A 197 -8.21 1.49 -17.22
N ASP A 198 -7.49 1.92 -18.25
CA ASP A 198 -6.10 2.37 -18.17
C ASP A 198 -5.91 3.87 -17.96
N ILE A 199 -6.96 4.67 -18.11
CA ILE A 199 -6.94 6.13 -17.98
C ILE A 199 -7.62 6.60 -16.68
N GLU A 200 -7.29 7.81 -16.23
CA GLU A 200 -8.02 8.53 -15.20
C GLU A 200 -8.46 9.90 -15.72
N ILE A 201 -9.68 9.97 -16.26
CA ILE A 201 -10.21 11.19 -16.86
C ILE A 201 -10.48 12.24 -15.78
N THR A 202 -9.82 13.40 -15.88
CA THR A 202 -9.93 14.51 -14.92
C THR A 202 -10.74 15.70 -15.46
N GLY A 203 -10.88 15.84 -16.78
CA GLY A 203 -11.61 16.94 -17.39
C GLY A 203 -12.12 16.60 -18.80
N LEU A 204 -13.20 17.26 -19.19
CA LEU A 204 -13.90 17.06 -20.47
C LEU A 204 -14.32 18.41 -21.07
N ALA A 205 -14.15 18.57 -22.37
CA ALA A 205 -14.65 19.72 -23.12
C ALA A 205 -15.22 19.27 -24.48
N PHE A 206 -16.28 19.93 -24.94
CA PHE A 206 -16.89 19.71 -26.25
C PHE A 206 -16.62 20.90 -27.17
N LEU A 207 -16.19 20.64 -28.41
CA LEU A 207 -16.00 21.68 -29.42
C LEU A 207 -16.15 21.11 -30.83
N ALA A 208 -17.01 21.74 -31.64
CA ALA A 208 -17.15 21.47 -33.08
C ALA A 208 -17.29 19.97 -33.43
N GLY A 209 -18.14 19.23 -32.72
CA GLY A 209 -18.39 17.81 -32.98
C GLY A 209 -17.32 16.85 -32.41
N ASN A 210 -16.43 17.35 -31.55
CA ASN A 210 -15.37 16.55 -30.95
C ASN A 210 -15.38 16.66 -29.42
N ILE A 211 -14.97 15.59 -28.75
CA ILE A 211 -14.71 15.58 -27.31
C ILE A 211 -13.21 15.68 -27.10
N TYR A 212 -12.81 16.67 -26.32
CA TYR A 212 -11.44 16.82 -25.84
C TYR A 212 -11.42 16.44 -24.36
N TYR A 213 -10.51 15.56 -23.99
CA TYR A 213 -10.41 15.08 -22.62
C TYR A 213 -8.97 14.93 -22.20
N VAL A 214 -8.77 14.93 -20.89
CA VAL A 214 -7.46 14.89 -20.27
C VAL A 214 -7.42 13.75 -19.26
N ASP A 215 -6.39 12.92 -19.39
CA ASP A 215 -6.07 11.85 -18.46
C ASP A 215 -5.02 12.37 -17.47
N ARG A 216 -5.19 12.08 -16.17
CA ARG A 216 -4.31 12.54 -15.09
C ARG A 216 -2.84 12.25 -15.39
N TYR A 217 -2.54 11.12 -16.02
CA TYR A 217 -1.17 10.64 -16.24
C TYR A 217 -0.68 10.84 -17.68
N SER A 218 -1.58 11.11 -18.62
CA SER A 218 -1.24 11.44 -19.99
C SER A 218 -0.57 12.81 -20.04
N ARG A 219 0.54 12.90 -20.78
CA ARG A 219 1.17 14.18 -21.09
C ARG A 219 0.52 14.90 -22.26
N TYR A 220 -0.62 14.41 -22.76
CA TYR A 220 -1.34 14.88 -23.94
C TYR A 220 -2.79 15.28 -23.61
N ILE A 221 -3.34 16.20 -24.41
CA ILE A 221 -4.79 16.34 -24.59
C ILE A 221 -5.23 15.27 -25.59
N LEU A 222 -6.29 14.52 -25.29
CA LEU A 222 -6.84 13.50 -26.18
C LEU A 222 -8.13 14.01 -26.83
N LYS A 223 -8.39 13.60 -28.07
CA LYS A 223 -9.57 13.95 -28.86
C LYS A 223 -10.30 12.67 -29.28
N LEU A 224 -11.63 12.69 -29.18
CA LEU A 224 -12.55 11.76 -29.85
C LEU A 224 -13.31 12.51 -30.93
N ASP A 225 -13.30 11.99 -32.16
CA ASP A 225 -14.06 12.53 -33.28
C ASP A 225 -15.44 11.86 -33.36
N LEU A 226 -16.51 12.61 -33.06
CA LEU A 226 -17.85 12.03 -33.01
C LEU A 226 -18.48 11.84 -34.38
N SER A 227 -17.80 12.19 -35.48
CA SER A 227 -18.23 11.85 -36.83
C SER A 227 -17.94 10.39 -37.20
N GLU A 228 -17.04 9.74 -36.46
CA GLU A 228 -16.70 8.32 -36.63
C GLU A 228 -17.73 7.43 -35.93
N SER A 229 -18.03 6.26 -36.52
CA SER A 229 -18.95 5.29 -35.90
C SER A 229 -18.37 4.65 -34.64
N GLU A 230 -17.04 4.55 -34.57
CA GLU A 230 -16.28 4.07 -33.40
C GLU A 230 -15.12 5.05 -33.13
N PRO A 231 -15.37 6.12 -32.34
CA PRO A 231 -14.39 7.17 -32.11
C PRO A 231 -13.17 6.63 -31.35
N THR A 232 -11.97 6.82 -31.89
CA THR A 232 -10.73 6.42 -31.22
C THR A 232 -9.96 7.61 -30.62
N PRO A 233 -9.32 7.46 -29.44
CA PRO A 233 -8.51 8.52 -28.84
C PRO A 233 -7.32 8.95 -29.70
N GLN A 234 -7.23 10.25 -30.00
CA GLN A 234 -6.09 10.83 -30.73
C GLN A 234 -5.41 11.94 -29.92
N PRO A 235 -4.08 11.91 -29.73
CA PRO A 235 -3.37 13.00 -29.06
C PRO A 235 -3.38 14.28 -29.89
N VAL A 236 -3.63 15.41 -29.25
CA VAL A 236 -3.66 16.73 -29.87
C VAL A 236 -2.62 17.64 -29.23
N GLY A 237 -1.64 18.06 -30.03
CA GLY A 237 -0.54 18.92 -29.58
C GLY A 237 0.62 18.16 -28.94
N PRO A 238 1.59 18.89 -28.34
CA PRO A 238 2.82 18.32 -27.82
C PRO A 238 2.68 17.74 -26.39
N ALA A 239 3.55 16.78 -26.04
CA ALA A 239 3.57 16.05 -24.76
C ALA A 239 4.12 16.85 -23.56
N ILE A 240 3.62 18.06 -23.35
CA ILE A 240 4.25 19.06 -22.47
C ILE A 240 3.61 19.16 -21.08
N TYR A 241 2.54 18.41 -20.79
CA TYR A 241 1.80 18.53 -19.54
C TYR A 241 2.32 17.57 -18.44
N GLY A 242 2.17 17.98 -17.18
CA GLY A 242 2.51 17.21 -15.98
C GLY A 242 1.29 16.46 -15.44
N TYR A 243 0.49 17.13 -14.61
CA TYR A 243 -0.82 16.62 -14.15
C TYR A 243 -1.91 17.62 -14.52
N ILE A 244 -2.76 17.24 -15.46
CA ILE A 244 -3.82 18.10 -15.95
C ILE A 244 -5.03 17.99 -15.01
N SER A 245 -5.44 19.12 -14.43
CA SER A 245 -6.58 19.19 -13.51
C SER A 245 -7.90 19.53 -14.19
N ASP A 246 -7.88 20.32 -15.26
CA ASP A 246 -9.09 20.81 -15.91
C ASP A 246 -8.82 21.24 -17.36
N ILE A 247 -9.86 21.19 -18.20
CA ILE A 247 -9.84 21.59 -19.61
C ILE A 247 -11.16 22.27 -19.98
N ILE A 248 -11.08 23.43 -20.65
CA ILE A 248 -12.25 24.09 -21.25
C ILE A 248 -12.00 24.39 -22.71
N ALA A 249 -13.06 24.39 -23.51
CA ALA A 249 -13.01 24.77 -24.91
C ALA A 249 -13.66 26.14 -25.13
N HIS A 250 -13.15 26.89 -26.09
CA HIS A 250 -13.71 28.17 -26.52
C HIS A 250 -13.88 28.20 -28.05
N SER A 251 -15.04 28.68 -28.50
CA SER A 251 -15.30 29.04 -29.90
C SER A 251 -15.91 30.44 -30.00
N SER A 252 -15.42 31.26 -30.92
CA SER A 252 -16.00 32.57 -31.26
C SER A 252 -17.45 32.46 -31.77
N SER A 253 -17.82 31.33 -32.38
CA SER A 253 -19.15 31.06 -32.94
C SER A 253 -20.25 30.73 -31.91
N GLN A 254 -19.87 30.31 -30.70
CA GLN A 254 -20.83 29.93 -29.64
C GLN A 254 -21.38 31.13 -28.85
N HIS A 255 -20.74 32.30 -28.91
CA HIS A 255 -21.09 33.48 -28.07
C HIS A 255 -22.24 34.34 -28.61
N THR A 256 -22.63 34.19 -29.88
CA THR A 256 -23.64 35.05 -30.52
C THR A 256 -25.06 34.49 -30.47
N GLN A 257 -25.22 33.20 -30.19
CA GLN A 257 -26.52 32.53 -30.18
C GLN A 257 -27.17 32.63 -28.79
N GLY A 258 -27.93 33.71 -28.55
CA GLY A 258 -28.71 33.92 -27.31
C GLY A 258 -28.71 35.38 -26.82
N ALA A 259 -27.63 36.11 -27.12
CA ALA A 259 -27.47 37.52 -26.76
C ALA A 259 -28.39 38.49 -27.55
N HIS A 260 -28.97 38.05 -28.67
CA HIS A 260 -29.69 38.92 -29.61
C HIS A 260 -31.22 38.68 -29.68
N ALA A 261 -31.79 37.86 -28.81
CA ALA A 261 -33.24 37.72 -28.70
C ALA A 261 -33.84 38.89 -27.88
N ASN A 262 -34.86 39.58 -28.40
CA ASN A 262 -35.55 40.65 -27.68
C ASN A 262 -36.09 40.14 -26.34
N GLY A 263 -35.73 40.82 -25.24
CA GLY A 263 -36.10 40.41 -23.88
C GLY A 263 -35.19 39.34 -23.26
N SER A 264 -33.99 39.08 -23.79
CA SER A 264 -32.96 38.29 -23.09
C SER A 264 -32.09 39.17 -22.18
N CYS A 265 -31.33 38.57 -21.25
CA CYS A 265 -30.40 39.33 -20.40
C CYS A 265 -29.29 40.05 -21.19
N GLY A 266 -29.04 39.66 -22.45
CA GLY A 266 -28.01 40.27 -23.31
C GLY A 266 -28.39 41.64 -23.87
N ILE A 267 -29.68 42.01 -23.85
CA ILE A 267 -30.19 43.31 -24.30
C ILE A 267 -30.83 44.03 -23.11
N ASP A 268 -30.32 45.22 -22.78
CA ASP A 268 -30.83 46.07 -21.67
C ASP A 268 -30.99 45.32 -20.32
N ASN A 269 -30.09 44.37 -20.03
CA ASN A 269 -30.12 43.52 -18.83
C ASN A 269 -31.50 42.85 -18.61
N GLY A 270 -32.22 42.52 -19.69
CA GLY A 270 -33.58 41.94 -19.62
C GLY A 270 -34.63 42.84 -18.96
N GLY A 271 -34.38 44.16 -18.84
CA GLY A 271 -35.22 45.11 -18.11
C GLY A 271 -34.97 45.13 -16.59
N CYS A 272 -33.95 44.42 -16.10
CA CYS A 272 -33.62 44.34 -14.68
C CYS A 272 -32.72 45.50 -14.24
N LYS A 273 -33.06 46.10 -13.09
CA LYS A 273 -32.29 47.22 -12.53
C LYS A 273 -30.89 46.82 -12.04
N ASP A 274 -30.72 45.61 -11.53
CA ASP A 274 -29.46 45.18 -10.90
C ASP A 274 -28.93 43.86 -11.49
N ILE A 275 -29.59 42.73 -11.23
CA ILE A 275 -29.16 41.41 -11.70
C ILE A 275 -30.25 40.79 -12.58
N CYS A 276 -29.86 40.28 -13.74
CA CYS A 276 -30.69 39.48 -14.65
C CYS A 276 -30.24 38.02 -14.63
N LEU A 277 -31.19 37.09 -14.48
CA LEU A 277 -30.95 35.65 -14.50
C LEU A 277 -31.74 35.04 -15.66
N SER A 278 -31.06 34.32 -16.55
CA SER A 278 -31.69 33.64 -17.69
C SER A 278 -32.44 32.38 -17.21
N THR A 279 -33.73 32.26 -17.53
CA THR A 279 -34.52 31.06 -17.18
C THR A 279 -35.26 30.52 -18.42
N PRO A 280 -35.72 29.26 -18.40
CA PRO A 280 -36.50 28.69 -19.51
C PRO A 280 -37.80 29.47 -19.80
N GLN A 281 -38.31 30.23 -18.82
CA GLN A 281 -39.53 31.04 -18.92
C GLN A 281 -39.27 32.52 -19.28
N GLY A 282 -38.02 32.93 -19.49
CA GLY A 282 -37.61 34.32 -19.72
C GLY A 282 -36.72 34.89 -18.60
N PRO A 283 -36.21 36.12 -18.72
CA PRO A 283 -35.34 36.71 -17.71
C PRO A 283 -36.08 36.97 -16.39
N ARG A 284 -35.38 36.82 -15.27
CA ARG A 284 -35.85 37.21 -13.93
C ARG A 284 -34.90 38.19 -13.26
N CYS A 285 -35.47 39.16 -12.56
CA CYS A 285 -34.70 40.18 -11.85
C CYS A 285 -34.42 39.79 -10.39
N GLY A 286 -33.19 40.06 -9.96
CA GLY A 286 -32.74 39.90 -8.58
C GLY A 286 -32.27 41.22 -7.98
N CYS A 287 -32.50 41.40 -6.67
CA CYS A 287 -32.17 42.60 -5.92
C CYS A 287 -31.71 42.24 -4.49
N TRP A 288 -30.84 43.06 -3.90
CA TRP A 288 -30.50 42.96 -2.48
C TRP A 288 -31.53 43.71 -1.62
N ILE A 289 -32.11 43.04 -0.62
CA ILE A 289 -32.96 43.64 0.42
C ILE A 289 -32.24 43.44 1.76
N GLY A 290 -31.50 44.45 2.21
CA GLY A 290 -30.57 44.29 3.34
C GLY A 290 -29.43 43.34 2.97
N ALA A 291 -29.19 42.31 3.79
CA ALA A 291 -28.17 41.28 3.54
C ALA A 291 -28.70 40.04 2.79
N GLU A 292 -29.97 40.02 2.37
CA GLU A 292 -30.59 38.88 1.68
C GLU A 292 -30.92 39.24 0.22
N PHE A 293 -30.55 38.34 -0.69
CA PHE A 293 -30.83 38.47 -2.12
C PHE A 293 -32.22 37.90 -2.44
N ASN A 294 -33.07 38.70 -3.07
CA ASN A 294 -34.42 38.34 -3.45
C ASN A 294 -34.57 38.31 -4.98
N ILE A 295 -35.27 37.30 -5.48
CA ILE A 295 -35.57 37.15 -6.91
C ILE A 295 -37.10 37.31 -7.05
N GLY A 296 -37.55 38.37 -7.70
CA GLY A 296 -38.97 38.70 -7.78
C GLY A 296 -39.29 40.01 -8.50
N PRO A 297 -40.57 40.32 -8.72
CA PRO A 297 -40.98 41.46 -9.54
C PRO A 297 -40.94 42.83 -8.83
N ASN A 298 -41.05 42.93 -7.49
CA ASN A 298 -41.08 44.21 -6.73
C ASN A 298 -40.44 44.05 -5.33
N CYS A 299 -39.36 44.78 -5.00
CA CYS A 299 -38.56 44.61 -3.77
C CYS A 299 -38.79 45.73 -2.71
N SER A 300 -39.39 45.47 -1.53
CA SER A 300 -39.42 46.42 -0.35
C SER A 300 -39.77 45.77 1.02
N ALA A 301 -39.04 46.03 2.15
CA ALA A 301 -39.35 45.52 3.53
C ALA A 301 -38.81 46.37 4.74
N THR A 302 -39.40 46.20 5.95
CA THR A 302 -39.24 46.97 7.24
C THR A 302 -38.11 46.47 8.21
N ASN A 303 -37.62 47.30 9.16
CA ASN A 303 -36.42 47.04 10.03
C ASN A 303 -36.69 46.81 11.54
N TYR A 304 -36.47 45.58 12.04
CA TYR A 304 -36.64 45.12 13.42
C TYR A 304 -35.38 45.26 14.32
N CYS A 305 -34.21 45.63 13.79
CA CYS A 305 -33.01 45.87 14.60
C CYS A 305 -32.96 47.26 15.27
N ALA A 306 -34.00 48.09 15.09
CA ALA A 306 -34.03 49.46 15.58
C ALA A 306 -33.98 49.58 17.12
N SER A 307 -34.33 48.52 17.86
CA SER A 307 -34.33 48.50 19.33
C SER A 307 -33.00 48.08 19.97
N SER A 308 -31.95 47.80 19.18
CA SER A 308 -30.64 47.32 19.64
C SER A 308 -30.70 46.16 20.66
N PRO A 309 -31.33 45.02 20.31
CA PRO A 309 -31.62 43.95 21.26
C PRO A 309 -30.43 43.04 21.66
N CYS A 310 -29.26 43.18 21.03
CA CYS A 310 -28.09 42.33 21.29
C CYS A 310 -27.19 42.92 22.39
N GLN A 311 -26.79 42.09 23.36
CA GLN A 311 -25.97 42.48 24.51
C GLN A 311 -24.47 42.24 24.24
N ASN A 312 -23.62 42.74 25.14
CA ASN A 312 -22.17 42.47 25.17
C ASN A 312 -21.42 42.72 23.84
N GLY A 313 -21.86 43.71 23.07
CA GLY A 313 -21.26 44.05 21.77
C GLY A 313 -21.64 43.10 20.63
N GLY A 314 -22.68 42.27 20.80
CA GLY A 314 -23.24 41.44 19.74
C GLY A 314 -23.85 42.26 18.61
N THR A 315 -23.74 41.76 17.37
CA THR A 315 -24.26 42.44 16.17
C THR A 315 -25.69 41.98 15.87
N CYS A 316 -26.63 42.92 15.71
CA CYS A 316 -28.02 42.63 15.35
C CYS A 316 -28.20 42.48 13.84
N LEU A 317 -28.83 41.39 13.42
CA LEU A 317 -29.26 41.14 12.05
C LEU A 317 -30.78 41.21 11.94
N ASN A 318 -31.27 42.06 11.03
CA ASN A 318 -32.70 42.23 10.77
C ASN A 318 -33.21 41.06 9.91
N LYS A 319 -34.22 40.34 10.40
CA LYS A 319 -34.81 39.16 9.76
C LYS A 319 -36.28 39.42 9.45
N ASN A 320 -36.86 38.66 8.50
CA ASN A 320 -38.27 38.84 8.13
C ASN A 320 -39.19 38.53 9.33
N GLY A 321 -39.77 39.58 9.91
CA GLY A 321 -40.62 39.49 11.11
C GLY A 321 -39.89 39.39 12.46
N THR A 322 -38.54 39.47 12.52
CA THR A 322 -37.75 39.29 13.76
C THR A 322 -36.30 39.81 13.66
N PHE A 323 -35.45 39.56 14.66
CA PHE A 323 -34.00 39.84 14.64
C PHE A 323 -33.17 38.64 15.12
N GLU A 324 -31.88 38.62 14.79
CA GLU A 324 -30.92 37.60 15.23
C GLU A 324 -29.64 38.29 15.75
N CYS A 325 -29.07 37.81 16.86
CA CYS A 325 -27.86 38.37 17.44
C CYS A 325 -26.64 37.48 17.16
N ILE A 326 -25.61 38.06 16.55
CA ILE A 326 -24.29 37.43 16.41
C ILE A 326 -23.43 37.84 17.60
N CYS A 327 -23.06 36.88 18.41
CA CYS A 327 -22.19 37.10 19.56
C CYS A 327 -20.73 37.17 19.15
N LEU A 328 -19.94 37.93 19.91
CA LEU A 328 -18.49 37.94 19.76
C LEU A 328 -17.98 36.49 19.94
N PRO A 329 -17.41 35.88 18.88
CA PRO A 329 -16.99 34.48 18.91
C PRO A 329 -16.06 34.24 20.09
N ASP A 330 -16.14 33.04 20.68
CA ASP A 330 -15.20 32.59 21.70
C ASP A 330 -15.23 33.40 23.03
N LEU A 331 -16.16 34.34 23.20
CA LEU A 331 -16.30 35.11 24.44
C LEU A 331 -17.69 34.96 25.04
N TYR A 332 -18.73 35.01 24.21
CA TYR A 332 -20.12 34.95 24.65
C TYR A 332 -21.00 34.02 23.80
N ASN A 333 -22.01 33.41 24.41
CA ASN A 333 -23.09 32.68 23.74
C ASN A 333 -24.46 33.06 24.34
N GLY A 334 -25.55 32.51 23.78
CA GLY A 334 -26.93 32.85 24.15
C GLY A 334 -27.67 33.63 23.05
N SER A 335 -29.00 33.69 23.11
CA SER A 335 -29.84 34.27 22.04
C SER A 335 -29.71 35.80 21.91
N THR A 336 -29.20 36.46 22.94
CA THR A 336 -28.86 37.89 22.96
C THR A 336 -27.41 38.14 23.37
N CYS A 337 -26.56 37.10 23.37
CA CYS A 337 -25.16 37.15 23.79
C CYS A 337 -24.94 37.38 25.28
N GLU A 338 -25.81 36.83 26.12
CA GLU A 338 -25.85 37.05 27.56
C GLU A 338 -24.88 36.20 28.40
N THR A 339 -24.27 35.14 27.84
CA THR A 339 -23.53 34.11 28.61
C THR A 339 -22.05 34.06 28.23
N THR A 340 -21.11 33.84 29.18
CA THR A 340 -19.64 33.85 28.94
C THR A 340 -19.01 32.44 28.83
N ILE A 341 -18.06 32.21 27.92
CA ILE A 341 -17.36 30.91 27.71
C ILE A 341 -16.04 30.82 28.55
N ARG A 342 -15.77 29.70 29.25
CA ARG A 342 -14.51 29.44 30.01
C ARG A 342 -13.67 28.28 29.40
N TYR A 343 -12.38 28.51 29.11
CA TYR A 343 -11.44 27.55 28.48
C TYR A 343 -10.67 26.64 29.48
N LYS A 344 -10.46 25.34 29.18
CA LYS A 344 -9.75 24.32 30.02
C LYS A 344 -8.53 23.69 29.29
N TYR A 345 -7.58 23.11 30.04
CA TYR A 345 -6.47 22.28 29.53
C TYR A 345 -6.96 21.03 28.77
N TYR A 346 -6.11 20.42 27.93
CA TYR A 346 -6.33 19.04 27.46
C TYR A 346 -6.40 18.13 28.69
N GLN A 347 -7.32 17.17 28.74
CA GLN A 347 -7.40 16.25 29.87
C GLN A 347 -6.08 15.49 30.02
N TYR A 348 -5.58 15.37 31.25
CA TYR A 348 -4.28 14.76 31.55
C TYR A 348 -4.29 13.98 32.87
N GLY A 349 -3.30 13.12 33.05
CA GLY A 349 -3.06 12.33 34.26
C GLY A 349 -3.32 10.82 34.09
N PRO A 350 -3.10 10.01 35.13
CA PRO A 350 -3.15 8.55 35.02
C PRO A 350 -4.52 8.00 34.57
N ALA A 351 -5.61 8.68 34.95
CA ALA A 351 -6.97 8.32 34.53
C ALA A 351 -7.21 8.49 33.02
N GLN A 352 -6.38 9.28 32.33
CA GLN A 352 -6.42 9.45 30.87
C GLN A 352 -5.49 8.46 30.16
N GLY A 353 -4.76 7.64 30.91
CA GLY A 353 -3.73 6.72 30.40
C GLY A 353 -2.42 7.41 30.05
N ASP A 354 -2.15 8.59 30.62
CA ASP A 354 -0.88 9.29 30.47
C ASP A 354 0.23 8.58 31.25
N THR A 355 1.44 8.58 30.70
CA THR A 355 2.63 8.15 31.43
C THR A 355 3.04 9.25 32.41
N ASN A 356 3.06 8.95 33.70
CA ASN A 356 3.70 9.81 34.68
C ASN A 356 5.20 9.54 34.66
N MET A 357 5.99 10.56 34.32
CA MET A 357 7.44 10.45 34.26
C MET A 357 8.02 9.98 35.60
N ARG A 358 7.54 10.45 36.76
CA ARG A 358 8.12 10.09 38.08
C ARG A 358 8.02 8.62 38.44
N THR A 359 6.97 7.95 37.98
CA THR A 359 6.72 6.54 38.29
C THR A 359 7.15 5.60 37.16
N ASP A 360 7.69 6.14 36.07
CA ASP A 360 8.23 5.37 34.96
C ASP A 360 9.54 4.68 35.41
N GLN A 361 9.60 3.35 35.32
CA GLN A 361 10.75 2.52 35.76
C GLN A 361 12.00 2.68 34.87
N GLY A 362 12.07 3.77 34.11
CA GLY A 362 13.00 3.99 33.03
C GLY A 362 13.61 5.37 32.93
N LEU A 363 13.39 6.22 33.93
CA LEU A 363 13.96 7.57 33.99
C LEU A 363 15.49 7.54 34.05
N ASN A 364 16.11 8.53 33.41
CA ASN A 364 17.49 8.91 33.70
C ASN A 364 17.48 10.24 34.46
N CYS A 365 17.90 10.20 35.73
CA CYS A 365 17.87 11.34 36.64
C CYS A 365 19.29 11.74 37.04
N ASP A 366 19.64 13.00 36.83
CA ASP A 366 20.85 13.60 37.39
C ASP A 366 20.60 13.93 38.87
N MET A 367 21.20 13.14 39.76
CA MET A 367 21.06 13.28 41.22
C MET A 367 21.69 14.56 41.78
N ASN A 368 22.60 15.21 41.04
CA ASN A 368 23.27 16.43 41.49
C ASN A 368 22.45 17.69 41.13
N ASN A 369 21.79 17.70 39.97
CA ASN A 369 21.01 18.86 39.50
C ASN A 369 19.50 18.76 39.72
N LYS A 370 18.98 17.65 40.27
CA LYS A 370 17.54 17.41 40.46
C LYS A 370 16.77 17.59 39.15
N SER A 371 17.16 16.91 38.07
CA SER A 371 16.42 16.89 36.80
C SER A 371 16.38 15.49 36.23
N CYS A 372 15.21 15.06 35.75
CA CYS A 372 15.02 13.76 35.09
C CYS A 372 14.56 13.98 33.65
N ASN A 373 14.82 12.98 32.79
CA ASN A 373 14.27 12.94 31.45
C ASN A 373 13.54 11.62 31.17
N SER A 374 12.66 11.65 30.18
CA SER A 374 11.98 10.46 29.68
C SER A 374 13.00 9.56 28.99
N ARG A 375 12.67 8.27 28.85
CA ARG A 375 13.32 7.46 27.80
C ARG A 375 13.13 8.14 26.44
N SER A 376 14.02 7.84 25.50
CA SER A 376 13.87 8.31 24.12
C SER A 376 12.57 7.76 23.53
N ILE A 377 11.65 8.66 23.21
CA ILE A 377 10.32 8.37 22.67
C ILE A 377 10.41 8.35 21.14
N ARG A 378 9.92 7.28 20.51
CA ARG A 378 9.92 7.18 19.04
C ARG A 378 8.82 8.02 18.41
N THR A 379 9.11 8.64 17.28
CA THR A 379 8.19 9.44 16.47
C THR A 379 8.18 8.91 15.02
N PRO A 380 7.15 9.21 14.20
CA PRO A 380 7.08 8.80 12.80
C PRO A 380 7.99 9.61 11.87
N ARG A 381 9.25 9.88 12.27
CA ARG A 381 10.18 10.78 11.57
C ARG A 381 9.58 12.19 11.36
N ILE A 382 8.96 12.73 12.41
CA ILE A 382 8.32 14.06 12.35
C ILE A 382 9.31 15.12 11.89
N GLN A 383 8.86 15.97 10.97
CA GLN A 383 9.69 17.05 10.45
C GLN A 383 9.60 18.25 11.39
N ILE A 384 10.74 18.72 11.87
CA ILE A 384 10.82 19.87 12.77
C ILE A 384 12.02 20.71 12.32
N PHE A 385 11.82 22.00 12.07
CA PHE A 385 12.86 22.96 11.70
C PHE A 385 13.78 22.46 10.57
N GLY A 386 13.19 21.91 9.50
CA GLY A 386 13.92 21.35 8.35
C GLY A 386 14.49 19.93 8.54
N GLY A 387 14.70 19.47 9.79
CA GLY A 387 15.20 18.12 10.11
C GLY A 387 14.08 17.08 10.26
N ARG A 388 14.40 15.79 10.03
CA ARG A 388 13.48 14.66 10.30
C ARG A 388 13.96 13.87 11.50
N TYR A 389 13.16 13.84 12.55
CA TYR A 389 13.55 13.26 13.83
C TYR A 389 12.76 12.00 14.13
N LYS A 390 13.45 10.89 14.39
CA LYS A 390 12.87 9.61 14.84
C LYS A 390 12.61 9.56 16.35
N HIS A 391 13.19 10.48 17.11
CA HIS A 391 13.28 10.43 18.57
C HIS A 391 12.97 11.78 19.20
N VAL A 392 12.23 11.76 20.32
CA VAL A 392 11.94 12.92 21.18
C VAL A 392 12.22 12.56 22.64
N THR A 393 12.72 13.50 23.44
CA THR A 393 13.00 13.33 24.87
C THR A 393 12.41 14.50 25.66
N ILE A 394 11.68 14.21 26.74
CA ILE A 394 11.00 15.19 27.59
C ILE A 394 11.78 15.36 28.89
N TYR A 395 11.94 16.58 29.39
CA TYR A 395 12.67 16.86 30.62
C TYR A 395 11.78 17.49 31.70
N THR A 396 12.00 17.13 32.97
CA THR A 396 11.19 17.61 34.11
C THR A 396 11.36 19.10 34.40
N ASN A 397 12.42 19.73 33.90
CA ASN A 397 12.71 21.15 34.04
C ASN A 397 12.12 22.03 32.91
N GLY A 398 11.27 21.47 32.04
CA GLY A 398 10.40 22.25 31.15
C GLY A 398 10.89 22.45 29.71
N TYR A 399 11.74 21.54 29.20
CA TYR A 399 12.10 21.49 27.77
C TYR A 399 11.96 20.08 27.16
N ILE A 400 11.95 20.04 25.82
CA ILE A 400 11.85 18.85 24.97
C ILE A 400 12.95 18.91 23.90
N THR A 401 13.63 17.81 23.63
CA THR A 401 14.62 17.70 22.54
C THR A 401 14.23 16.67 21.50
N PHE A 402 14.63 16.88 20.24
CA PHE A 402 14.47 15.94 19.13
C PHE A 402 15.84 15.52 18.60
N GLY A 403 16.03 14.21 18.41
CA GLY A 403 17.32 13.58 18.13
C GLY A 403 18.02 13.05 19.40
N LEU A 404 19.36 12.89 19.34
CA LEU A 404 20.23 12.48 20.46
C LEU A 404 20.03 13.43 21.66
N GLY A 405 19.28 13.05 22.70
CA GLY A 405 19.02 13.91 23.87
C GLY A 405 20.31 14.43 24.56
N PHE A 406 20.21 15.51 25.33
CA PHE A 406 21.32 15.97 26.17
C PHE A 406 21.60 14.93 27.27
N LYS A 407 22.73 14.22 27.19
CA LYS A 407 23.13 13.23 28.19
C LYS A 407 23.72 13.81 29.48
N ASN A 408 24.28 15.03 29.49
CA ASN A 408 24.92 15.59 30.71
C ASN A 408 25.07 17.13 30.78
N ARG A 409 24.15 17.93 30.22
CA ARG A 409 24.26 19.40 30.33
C ARG A 409 22.92 20.07 30.54
N ASN A 410 22.78 20.76 31.68
CA ASN A 410 21.83 21.85 31.84
C ASN A 410 22.10 22.87 30.72
N PRO A 411 21.16 23.17 29.81
CA PRO A 411 21.34 24.28 28.87
C PRO A 411 21.23 25.58 29.66
N LYS A 412 22.27 25.96 30.43
CA LYS A 412 22.23 27.01 31.47
C LYS A 412 21.73 28.38 30.99
N LYS A 413 21.56 28.65 29.67
CA LYS A 413 20.89 29.83 29.10
C LYS A 413 20.36 29.54 27.67
N LEU A 414 19.06 29.75 27.40
CA LEU A 414 18.46 29.86 26.05
C LEU A 414 18.69 31.25 25.43
N HIS A 415 19.72 31.98 25.91
CA HIS A 415 20.04 33.34 25.50
C HIS A 415 20.98 33.30 24.29
N MET A 416 20.52 33.81 23.16
CA MET A 416 21.24 33.70 21.88
C MET A 416 22.61 34.38 21.85
N ASP A 417 22.82 35.42 22.66
CA ASP A 417 24.06 36.21 22.66
C ASP A 417 25.20 35.62 23.53
N ILE A 418 24.92 34.60 24.36
CA ILE A 418 25.87 34.10 25.39
C ILE A 418 26.22 32.60 25.21
N MET A 419 25.64 31.91 24.23
CA MET A 419 26.09 30.55 23.87
C MET A 419 27.46 30.63 23.20
N SER A 420 28.53 30.16 23.87
CA SER A 420 29.87 30.17 23.26
C SER A 420 29.90 29.36 21.96
N ALA A 421 30.66 29.82 20.97
CA ALA A 421 30.80 29.16 19.67
C ALA A 421 31.17 27.66 19.77
N ALA A 422 31.87 27.25 20.83
CA ALA A 422 32.21 25.86 21.11
C ALA A 422 31.02 24.99 21.56
N LYS A 423 30.05 25.56 22.29
CA LYS A 423 28.80 24.86 22.67
C LYS A 423 27.86 24.72 21.46
N LEU A 424 27.81 25.74 20.61
CA LEU A 424 27.06 25.72 19.35
C LEU A 424 27.62 24.67 18.37
N LYS A 425 28.95 24.60 18.17
CA LYS A 425 29.60 23.55 17.35
C LYS A 425 29.34 22.11 17.81
N LYS A 426 29.14 21.88 19.12
CA LYS A 426 28.79 20.55 19.66
C LYS A 426 27.33 20.17 19.38
N ILE A 427 26.43 21.15 19.28
CA ILE A 427 25.02 20.94 18.93
C ILE A 427 24.87 20.77 17.41
N GLU A 428 25.62 21.56 16.64
CA GLU A 428 25.71 21.53 15.17
C GLU A 428 26.17 20.16 14.63
N LYS A 429 27.17 19.54 15.26
CA LYS A 429 27.63 18.16 14.92
C LYS A 429 26.61 17.05 15.16
N ARG A 430 25.49 17.30 15.86
CA ARG A 430 24.50 16.29 16.27
C ARG A 430 23.11 16.51 15.65
N GLY A 431 22.91 17.58 14.88
CA GLY A 431 21.66 17.84 14.16
C GLY A 431 20.39 17.92 15.01
N MET A 432 20.47 18.46 16.24
CA MET A 432 19.38 18.40 17.24
C MET A 432 18.42 19.61 17.20
N ALA A 433 17.15 19.39 17.56
CA ALA A 433 16.17 20.46 17.79
C ALA A 433 15.71 20.51 19.26
N LEU A 434 15.46 21.71 19.79
CA LEU A 434 15.08 21.97 21.20
C LEU A 434 13.83 22.86 21.26
N MET A 435 12.90 22.50 22.16
CA MET A 435 11.73 23.31 22.51
C MET A 435 11.71 23.55 24.01
N ALA A 436 11.44 24.78 24.43
CA ALA A 436 11.31 25.18 25.83
C ALA A 436 9.98 25.92 26.04
N PRO A 437 8.88 25.18 26.30
CA PRO A 437 7.58 25.77 26.64
C PRO A 437 7.66 26.65 27.89
N LEU A 438 8.44 26.28 28.89
CA LEU A 438 8.80 27.15 30.01
C LEU A 438 10.04 26.56 30.68
N TRP A 439 11.19 27.16 30.45
CA TRP A 439 12.44 26.70 31.04
C TRP A 439 12.91 27.65 32.15
N THR A 440 13.14 27.08 33.33
CA THR A 440 13.60 27.77 34.55
C THR A 440 14.06 26.73 35.59
N ASP A 441 14.63 27.18 36.70
CA ASP A 441 15.04 26.33 37.80
C ASP A 441 13.80 25.87 38.58
N ASN A 442 13.15 24.80 38.11
CA ASN A 442 12.04 24.15 38.79
C ASN A 442 12.56 23.16 39.84
N ASP A 443 11.86 23.00 40.96
CA ASP A 443 12.15 21.90 41.88
C ASP A 443 11.57 20.61 41.30
N ALA A 444 12.39 19.85 40.56
CA ALA A 444 11.95 18.56 40.01
C ALA A 444 11.74 17.48 41.09
N THR A 445 11.76 17.79 42.39
CA THR A 445 11.28 16.90 43.45
C THR A 445 9.81 17.12 43.82
N GLN A 446 9.18 18.20 43.36
CA GLN A 446 7.77 18.52 43.63
C GLN A 446 6.98 18.82 42.33
N GLY A 447 5.70 18.42 42.26
CA GLY A 447 4.88 18.45 41.03
C GLY A 447 5.13 17.26 40.09
N ASP A 448 4.28 17.05 39.08
CA ASP A 448 4.33 15.87 38.19
C ASP A 448 4.45 16.26 36.71
N VAL A 449 5.05 15.39 35.90
CA VAL A 449 5.08 15.54 34.43
C VAL A 449 4.41 14.35 33.77
N TYR A 450 3.32 14.64 33.05
CA TYR A 450 2.53 13.65 32.32
C TYR A 450 2.73 13.82 30.83
N TYR A 451 2.86 12.71 30.10
CA TYR A 451 2.84 12.75 28.64
C TYR A 451 2.04 11.61 28.04
N HIS A 452 1.50 11.86 26.86
CA HIS A 452 0.83 10.85 26.06
C HIS A 452 1.05 11.08 24.56
N ILE A 453 1.12 9.98 23.81
CA ILE A 453 1.30 10.00 22.36
C ILE A 453 0.09 9.35 21.72
N TYR A 454 -0.62 10.14 20.93
CA TYR A 454 -1.76 9.73 20.14
C TYR A 454 -1.28 9.51 18.71
N ASP A 455 -1.05 8.25 18.35
CA ASP A 455 -0.54 7.86 17.04
C ASP A 455 -1.57 6.98 16.32
N LEU A 456 -2.16 7.51 15.23
CA LEU A 456 -3.13 6.77 14.43
C LEU A 456 -2.53 5.53 13.73
N ALA A 457 -1.21 5.46 13.53
CA ALA A 457 -0.51 4.32 12.93
C ALA A 457 -0.46 3.11 13.85
N ASN A 458 -0.30 3.38 15.15
CA ASN A 458 -0.01 2.40 16.19
C ASN A 458 -1.16 2.23 17.19
N ALA A 459 -2.31 2.87 16.94
CA ALA A 459 -3.52 2.68 17.73
C ALA A 459 -3.84 1.17 17.83
N GLY A 460 -3.98 0.68 19.07
CA GLY A 460 -4.27 -0.71 19.35
C GLY A 460 -5.55 -1.19 18.66
N SER A 461 -5.74 -2.51 18.59
CA SER A 461 -6.92 -3.11 17.95
C SER A 461 -8.23 -2.89 18.72
N THR A 462 -8.20 -2.24 19.89
CA THR A 462 -9.40 -1.99 20.69
C THR A 462 -10.13 -0.73 20.20
N ALA A 463 -11.46 -0.79 20.17
CA ALA A 463 -12.28 0.35 19.73
C ALA A 463 -12.10 1.60 20.62
N THR A 464 -11.78 1.39 21.90
CA THR A 464 -11.54 2.45 22.90
C THR A 464 -10.25 3.21 22.65
N ASP A 465 -9.15 2.53 22.31
CA ASP A 465 -7.87 3.19 22.01
C ASP A 465 -7.96 4.02 20.74
N LEU A 466 -8.62 3.48 19.71
CA LEU A 466 -8.82 4.19 18.44
C LEU A 466 -9.67 5.45 18.62
N ALA A 467 -10.76 5.38 19.39
CA ALA A 467 -11.60 6.55 19.68
C ALA A 467 -10.84 7.64 20.45
N ARG A 468 -9.98 7.26 21.41
CA ARG A 468 -9.15 8.20 22.17
C ARG A 468 -8.15 8.92 21.27
N VAL A 469 -7.47 8.18 20.39
CA VAL A 469 -6.52 8.73 19.42
C VAL A 469 -7.22 9.66 18.42
N GLN A 470 -8.37 9.25 17.87
CA GLN A 470 -9.16 10.07 16.94
C GLN A 470 -9.67 11.36 17.59
N HIS A 471 -10.08 11.30 18.85
CA HIS A 471 -10.53 12.49 19.58
C HIS A 471 -9.38 13.48 19.80
N ALA A 472 -8.20 12.99 20.22
CA ALA A 472 -7.04 13.85 20.45
C ALA A 472 -6.51 14.48 19.15
N THR A 473 -6.49 13.74 18.04
CA THR A 473 -6.06 14.29 16.75
C THR A 473 -7.07 15.25 16.14
N ALA A 474 -8.38 15.00 16.30
CA ALA A 474 -9.42 15.95 15.91
C ALA A 474 -9.33 17.25 16.71
N HIS A 475 -9.17 17.15 18.04
CA HIS A 475 -9.06 18.33 18.90
C HIS A 475 -7.82 19.18 18.54
N ALA A 476 -6.66 18.55 18.32
CA ALA A 476 -5.46 19.25 17.91
C ALA A 476 -5.62 19.90 16.52
N LYS A 477 -6.31 19.23 15.59
CA LYS A 477 -6.66 19.80 14.28
C LYS A 477 -7.53 21.05 14.44
N ASP A 478 -8.57 20.98 15.26
CA ASP A 478 -9.49 22.10 15.49
C ASP A 478 -8.76 23.30 16.12
N ASP A 479 -7.85 23.07 17.08
CA ASP A 479 -7.04 24.13 17.67
C ASP A 479 -6.13 24.82 16.64
N VAL A 480 -5.51 24.06 15.73
CA VAL A 480 -4.67 24.64 14.67
C VAL A 480 -5.52 25.42 13.66
N LEU A 481 -6.68 24.88 13.26
CA LEU A 481 -7.60 25.56 12.35
C LEU A 481 -8.11 26.88 12.94
N ALA A 482 -8.52 26.86 14.22
CA ALA A 482 -9.05 28.04 14.91
C ALA A 482 -8.01 29.15 15.13
N SER A 483 -6.73 28.78 15.28
CA SER A 483 -5.70 29.72 15.75
C SER A 483 -4.77 30.24 14.65
N SER A 484 -4.64 29.54 13.51
CA SER A 484 -3.64 29.87 12.48
C SER A 484 -4.21 30.19 11.10
N GLY A 485 -5.47 29.82 10.82
CA GLY A 485 -6.03 29.86 9.46
C GLY A 485 -5.29 28.97 8.43
N VAL A 486 -4.27 28.23 8.87
CA VAL A 486 -3.53 27.27 8.04
C VAL A 486 -4.41 26.04 7.87
N SER A 487 -4.61 25.62 6.62
CA SER A 487 -5.39 24.42 6.35
C SER A 487 -4.59 23.19 6.81
N VAL A 488 -5.12 22.50 7.82
CA VAL A 488 -4.63 21.22 8.33
C VAL A 488 -5.62 20.14 7.92
N THR A 489 -5.13 19.08 7.27
CA THR A 489 -5.98 18.08 6.63
C THR A 489 -6.18 16.83 7.46
N ASP A 490 -5.09 16.24 7.97
CA ASP A 490 -5.12 14.92 8.63
C ASP A 490 -4.02 14.85 9.70
N VAL A 491 -4.25 15.46 10.87
CA VAL A 491 -3.34 15.27 12.01
C VAL A 491 -3.35 13.80 12.39
N SER A 492 -2.23 13.10 12.22
CA SER A 492 -2.14 11.65 12.45
C SER A 492 -1.31 11.28 13.68
N TRP A 493 -0.54 12.22 14.19
CA TRP A 493 0.31 12.05 15.36
C TRP A 493 0.22 13.31 16.24
N VAL A 494 -0.13 13.12 17.52
CA VAL A 494 -0.19 14.19 18.52
C VAL A 494 0.55 13.75 19.78
N MET A 495 1.41 14.61 20.30
CA MET A 495 1.98 14.43 21.64
C MET A 495 1.51 15.56 22.55
N VAL A 496 0.97 15.19 23.70
CA VAL A 496 0.59 16.13 24.76
C VAL A 496 1.53 15.92 25.93
N VAL A 497 2.14 17.00 26.42
CA VAL A 497 2.98 16.99 27.62
C VAL A 497 2.47 18.05 28.58
N THR A 498 2.25 17.65 29.84
CA THR A 498 1.75 18.50 30.91
C THR A 498 2.74 18.52 32.07
N TRP A 499 3.24 19.71 32.41
CA TRP A 499 3.93 19.94 33.67
C TRP A 499 2.91 20.46 34.67
N SER A 500 2.60 19.66 35.69
CA SER A 500 1.49 19.87 36.62
C SER A 500 1.99 20.20 38.01
N ASN A 501 1.50 21.31 38.59
CA ASN A 501 1.84 21.80 39.92
C ASN A 501 3.36 21.91 40.16
N MET A 502 4.11 22.37 39.15
CA MET A 502 5.54 22.57 39.26
C MET A 502 5.85 23.66 40.27
N MET A 503 6.72 23.36 41.23
CA MET A 503 7.16 24.30 42.25
C MET A 503 8.45 25.01 41.82
N PRO A 504 8.64 26.28 42.22
CA PRO A 504 9.86 27.01 41.90
C PRO A 504 11.02 26.51 42.77
N ARG A 505 12.25 26.45 42.25
CA ARG A 505 13.43 26.08 43.05
C ARG A 505 13.87 27.26 43.91
N MET A 506 13.34 27.37 45.12
CA MET A 506 13.73 28.38 46.10
C MET A 506 14.34 27.78 47.36
N TYR A 507 15.32 28.47 47.94
CA TYR A 507 15.98 28.11 49.21
C TYR A 507 15.09 28.27 50.46
N LEU A 508 13.86 28.80 50.31
CA LEU A 508 12.94 29.12 51.41
C LEU A 508 11.64 28.30 51.26
N SER A 509 11.46 27.31 52.14
CA SER A 509 10.42 26.28 52.09
C SER A 509 9.01 26.73 52.50
N GLN A 510 8.57 27.96 52.17
CA GLN A 510 7.36 28.57 52.78
C GLN A 510 6.24 28.99 51.81
N TYR A 511 6.28 28.65 50.51
CA TYR A 511 5.25 29.10 49.55
C TYR A 511 4.59 27.95 48.77
N ASP A 512 3.26 27.84 48.88
CA ASP A 512 2.38 26.92 48.12
C ASP A 512 2.08 27.40 46.68
N GLN A 513 3.05 28.02 46.01
CA GLN A 513 2.86 28.59 44.67
C GLN A 513 3.33 27.61 43.59
N SER A 514 2.42 27.17 42.74
CA SER A 514 2.75 26.24 41.66
C SER A 514 2.36 26.76 40.27
N ASN A 515 3.04 26.25 39.24
CA ASN A 515 2.71 26.48 37.85
C ASN A 515 2.25 25.18 37.18
N THR A 516 1.24 25.26 36.34
CA THR A 516 0.82 24.20 35.43
C THR A 516 0.80 24.73 34.00
N PHE A 517 1.35 23.97 33.06
CA PHE A 517 1.37 24.34 31.64
C PHE A 517 1.46 23.10 30.74
N GLN A 518 1.00 23.25 29.50
CA GLN A 518 1.01 22.17 28.50
C GLN A 518 1.69 22.58 27.20
N VAL A 519 2.30 21.60 26.53
CA VAL A 519 2.65 21.67 25.12
C VAL A 519 1.95 20.56 24.36
N ILE A 520 1.41 20.91 23.19
CA ILE A 520 0.83 19.98 22.24
C ILE A 520 1.64 20.08 20.95
N ILE A 521 2.10 18.95 20.44
CA ILE A 521 2.79 18.83 19.16
C ILE A 521 1.92 18.02 18.23
N ALA A 522 1.49 18.61 17.12
CA ALA A 522 0.59 17.99 16.16
C ALA A 522 1.28 17.91 14.79
N TYR A 523 1.32 16.72 14.19
CA TYR A 523 1.93 16.48 12.90
C TYR A 523 0.89 16.15 11.84
N ASP A 524 0.85 16.96 10.78
CA ASP A 524 0.14 16.69 9.54
C ASP A 524 1.15 16.11 8.52
N PRO A 525 1.12 14.80 8.31
CA PRO A 525 2.07 14.16 7.42
C PRO A 525 1.72 14.34 5.94
N LEU A 526 0.49 14.74 5.59
CA LEU A 526 0.10 14.98 4.18
C LEU A 526 0.72 16.26 3.65
N ARG A 527 0.95 17.24 4.53
CA ARG A 527 1.48 18.57 4.17
C ARG A 527 2.90 18.81 4.67
N TYR A 528 3.49 17.82 5.33
CA TYR A 528 4.80 17.94 5.98
C TYR A 528 4.84 19.12 6.96
N GLN A 529 3.76 19.27 7.74
CA GLN A 529 3.60 20.37 8.67
C GLN A 529 3.57 19.86 10.10
N THR A 530 4.38 20.47 10.94
CA THR A 530 4.34 20.23 12.38
C THR A 530 3.94 21.53 13.06
N PHE A 531 2.96 21.42 13.95
CA PHE A 531 2.43 22.51 14.75
C PHE A 531 2.76 22.28 16.21
N MET A 532 3.00 23.38 16.90
CA MET A 532 3.30 23.42 18.33
C MET A 532 2.36 24.40 19.01
N ILE A 533 1.74 23.97 20.10
CA ILE A 533 0.77 24.77 20.86
C ILE A 533 1.22 24.82 22.32
N TYR A 534 1.41 26.02 22.88
CA TYR A 534 1.68 26.26 24.29
C TYR A 534 0.41 26.73 25.00
N VAL A 535 0.12 26.15 26.16
CA VAL A 535 -1.07 26.47 26.97
C VAL A 535 -0.68 26.80 28.41
N TYR A 536 -0.95 28.03 28.83
CA TYR A 536 -0.73 28.54 30.20
C TYR A 536 -2.06 28.97 30.82
N LYS A 537 -2.46 28.37 31.96
CA LYS A 537 -3.68 28.75 32.69
C LYS A 537 -3.44 28.98 34.18
N ASN A 538 -2.71 28.10 34.84
CA ASN A 538 -2.41 28.21 36.27
C ASN A 538 -0.92 28.56 36.44
N MET A 539 -0.57 29.85 36.34
CA MET A 539 0.78 30.30 36.68
C MET A 539 0.75 31.09 37.99
N GLY A 540 1.04 30.40 39.10
CA GLY A 540 0.96 30.91 40.46
C GLY A 540 2.25 31.47 41.03
N TRP A 541 3.42 31.27 40.38
CA TRP A 541 4.69 31.76 40.90
C TRP A 541 4.77 33.28 40.96
N ASP A 542 5.28 33.82 42.06
CA ASP A 542 5.58 35.24 42.18
C ASP A 542 6.88 35.64 41.47
N CYS A 543 6.86 36.77 40.78
CA CYS A 543 8.04 37.33 40.13
C CYS A 543 8.96 38.06 41.11
N GLU A 544 8.49 38.43 42.31
CA GLU A 544 9.26 39.20 43.29
C GLU A 544 10.36 38.37 43.99
N TYR A 545 10.20 37.05 43.98
CA TYR A 545 11.06 36.12 44.74
C TYR A 545 11.94 35.22 43.85
N GLN A 546 11.78 35.24 42.52
CA GLN A 546 12.62 34.43 41.62
C GLN A 546 13.88 35.17 41.17
N ILE A 547 15.05 34.59 41.49
CA ILE A 547 16.38 35.17 41.22
C ILE A 547 16.83 34.90 39.76
N ARG A 548 16.16 34.00 39.02
CA ARG A 548 16.52 33.66 37.63
C ARG A 548 15.37 33.90 36.64
N PRO A 549 15.64 34.44 35.43
CA PRO A 549 14.58 34.75 34.48
C PRO A 549 14.11 33.51 33.71
N ASN A 550 12.79 33.40 33.48
CA ASN A 550 12.20 32.32 32.70
C ASN A 550 12.49 32.48 31.20
N SER A 551 12.92 31.41 30.55
CA SER A 551 13.15 31.37 29.11
C SER A 551 12.07 30.58 28.40
N ILE A 552 11.49 31.15 27.35
CA ILE A 552 10.46 30.49 26.53
C ILE A 552 10.80 30.66 25.06
N GLY A 553 10.77 29.56 24.31
CA GLY A 553 11.12 29.57 22.88
C GLY A 553 11.44 28.20 22.32
N HIS A 554 12.04 28.18 21.14
CA HIS A 554 12.56 26.99 20.48
C HIS A 554 13.80 27.31 19.64
N LEU A 555 14.63 26.30 19.39
CA LEU A 555 15.92 26.42 18.71
C LEU A 555 16.18 25.16 17.86
N SER A 556 16.60 25.34 16.62
CA SER A 556 17.15 24.31 15.75
C SER A 556 18.50 24.74 15.19
N ILE A 557 19.42 23.79 15.11
CA ILE A 557 20.74 23.97 14.52
C ILE A 557 20.99 22.81 13.55
N THR A 558 20.97 23.10 12.25
CA THR A 558 21.36 22.15 11.19
C THR A 558 22.77 22.49 10.68
N GLU A 559 23.39 21.61 9.88
CA GLU A 559 24.74 21.85 9.33
C GLU A 559 24.86 23.16 8.51
N ASN A 560 23.74 23.70 8.01
CA ASN A 560 23.73 24.85 7.11
C ASN A 560 22.83 26.03 7.55
N GLU A 561 21.89 25.85 8.49
CA GLU A 561 20.94 26.89 8.90
C GLU A 561 20.62 26.88 10.41
N LYS A 562 20.49 28.07 11.01
CA LYS A 562 20.07 28.29 12.41
C LYS A 562 18.67 28.92 12.42
N GLU A 563 17.68 28.20 12.95
CA GLU A 563 16.33 28.72 13.21
C GLU A 563 16.10 28.83 14.71
N SER A 564 15.68 30.00 15.19
CA SER A 564 15.43 30.23 16.61
C SER A 564 14.33 31.25 16.82
N LEU A 565 13.40 30.95 17.74
CA LEU A 565 12.34 31.86 18.15
C LEU A 565 12.31 31.97 19.67
N GLN A 566 12.42 33.20 20.17
CA GLN A 566 12.22 33.51 21.58
C GLN A 566 10.92 34.30 21.71
N LEU A 567 10.05 33.91 22.66
CA LEU A 567 8.82 34.65 22.90
C LEU A 567 9.11 36.03 23.50
N ALA A 568 8.36 37.06 23.09
CA ALA A 568 8.58 38.45 23.54
C ALA A 568 8.57 38.65 25.08
N PRO A 569 7.75 37.93 25.88
CA PRO A 569 7.82 38.00 27.34
C PRO A 569 9.00 37.24 27.98
N SER A 570 9.80 36.51 27.20
CA SER A 570 10.94 35.73 27.72
C SER A 570 11.91 36.64 28.48
N MET A 571 12.46 36.16 29.59
CA MET A 571 13.35 36.91 30.48
C MET A 571 12.74 38.15 31.16
N THR A 572 11.41 38.30 31.17
CA THR A 572 10.71 39.42 31.83
C THR A 572 9.81 38.94 32.98
N SER A 573 9.41 39.84 33.90
CA SER A 573 8.43 39.55 34.95
C SER A 573 7.08 39.08 34.38
N THR A 574 6.75 39.51 33.15
CA THR A 574 5.56 39.09 32.41
C THR A 574 5.52 37.58 32.11
N ALA A 575 6.68 36.92 32.02
CA ALA A 575 6.77 35.47 31.82
C ALA A 575 6.17 34.63 32.97
N PHE A 576 6.02 35.21 34.17
CA PHE A 576 5.40 34.55 35.33
C PHE A 576 3.87 34.59 35.29
N ARG A 577 3.29 35.38 34.37
CA ARG A 577 1.86 35.69 34.28
C ARG A 577 1.32 35.47 32.86
N LEU A 578 1.87 34.48 32.14
CA LEU A 578 1.49 34.17 30.76
C LEU A 578 0.01 33.82 30.60
N GLN A 579 -0.68 33.34 31.64
CA GLN A 579 -2.12 33.07 31.55
C GLN A 579 -2.95 34.33 31.26
N TYR A 580 -2.41 35.53 31.55
CA TYR A 580 -3.08 36.80 31.31
C TYR A 580 -2.63 37.49 30.02
N GLN A 581 -1.55 37.02 29.39
CA GLN A 581 -1.02 37.59 28.16
C GLN A 581 -1.83 37.10 26.95
N ILE A 582 -2.19 38.01 26.05
CA ILE A 582 -2.80 37.64 24.76
C ILE A 582 -1.68 37.05 23.89
N GLY A 583 -1.77 35.76 23.58
CA GLY A 583 -0.78 35.10 22.73
C GLY A 583 -1.02 35.37 21.24
N ASN A 584 -0.18 34.80 20.38
CA ASN A 584 -0.25 35.01 18.92
C ASN A 584 -1.48 34.36 18.26
N THR A 585 -2.25 33.58 19.02
CA THR A 585 -3.55 33.04 18.62
C THR A 585 -4.71 34.01 18.87
N GLY A 586 -4.44 35.18 19.47
CA GLY A 586 -5.48 36.11 19.96
C GLY A 586 -6.11 35.67 21.28
N ARG A 587 -5.77 34.50 21.82
CA ARG A 587 -6.30 33.96 23.08
C ARG A 587 -5.32 34.16 24.24
N ARG A 588 -5.86 34.40 25.45
CA ARG A 588 -5.04 34.56 26.66
C ARG A 588 -4.36 33.25 27.06
N GLY A 589 -3.03 33.27 27.18
CA GLY A 589 -2.19 32.14 27.56
C GLY A 589 -2.06 31.03 26.52
N TYR A 590 -2.38 31.30 25.25
CA TYR A 590 -2.30 30.33 24.15
C TYR A 590 -1.38 30.83 23.04
N TYR A 591 -0.37 30.04 22.70
CA TYR A 591 0.56 30.35 21.60
C TYR A 591 0.63 29.18 20.64
N LEU A 592 0.58 29.44 19.33
CA LEU A 592 0.67 28.43 18.28
C LEU A 592 1.78 28.78 17.28
N PHE A 593 2.62 27.81 16.92
CA PHE A 593 3.68 27.98 15.95
C PHE A 593 3.67 26.85 14.92
N THR A 594 3.89 27.19 13.67
CA THR A 594 4.24 26.24 12.62
C THR A 594 5.76 26.08 12.64
N ILE A 595 6.24 24.89 12.95
CA ILE A 595 7.66 24.59 13.21
C ILE A 595 8.28 23.72 12.11
N ALA A 596 7.53 23.38 11.06
CA ALA A 596 8.03 22.86 9.79
C ALA A 596 6.99 23.10 8.68
N SER A 597 7.44 23.45 7.47
CA SER A 597 6.59 23.54 6.28
C SER A 597 7.34 23.23 4.98
N GLY A 598 6.85 22.26 4.20
CA GLY A 598 7.05 22.21 2.75
C GLY A 598 8.40 21.76 2.18
N SER A 599 8.90 20.55 2.51
CA SER A 599 10.01 19.98 1.72
C SER A 599 9.52 19.47 0.35
N ARG A 600 10.24 19.77 -0.74
CA ARG A 600 9.99 19.24 -2.11
C ARG A 600 10.41 17.77 -2.32
N GLU A 601 10.85 17.08 -1.27
CA GLU A 601 11.26 15.68 -1.34
C GLU A 601 10.07 14.71 -1.25
N ILE A 602 10.09 13.65 -2.06
CA ILE A 602 9.08 12.58 -2.02
C ILE A 602 9.27 11.78 -0.72
N ASN A 603 8.31 11.88 0.21
CA ASN A 603 8.34 11.13 1.46
C ASN A 603 7.76 9.72 1.25
N TYR A 604 8.61 8.77 0.88
CA TYR A 604 8.21 7.37 0.73
C TYR A 604 7.72 6.73 2.04
N ASP A 605 8.16 7.21 3.21
CA ASP A 605 7.66 6.72 4.52
C ASP A 605 6.15 7.00 4.60
N GLN A 606 5.73 8.21 4.20
CA GLN A 606 4.32 8.61 4.19
C GLN A 606 3.52 7.96 3.06
N ILE A 607 4.09 7.79 1.86
CA ILE A 607 3.40 7.08 0.77
C ILE A 607 3.11 5.62 1.19
N CYS A 608 4.10 4.94 1.78
CA CYS A 608 3.94 3.61 2.34
C CYS A 608 2.84 3.58 3.43
N TYR A 609 2.88 4.54 4.36
CA TYR A 609 1.88 4.63 5.43
C TYR A 609 0.45 4.89 4.91
N ASN A 610 0.28 5.82 3.97
CA ASN A 610 -1.00 6.14 3.36
C ASN A 610 -1.59 4.94 2.62
N TRP A 611 -0.75 4.23 1.86
CA TRP A 611 -1.14 2.99 1.21
C TRP A 611 -1.61 1.94 2.24
N MET A 612 -0.83 1.70 3.29
CA MET A 612 -1.19 0.75 4.35
C MET A 612 -2.55 1.10 4.97
N ARG A 613 -2.77 2.38 5.32
CA ARG A 613 -4.05 2.87 5.86
C ARG A 613 -5.22 2.66 4.90
N GLY A 614 -5.01 2.91 3.60
CA GLY A 614 -6.01 2.65 2.57
C GLY A 614 -6.39 1.17 2.51
N GLU A 615 -5.40 0.29 2.59
CA GLU A 615 -5.57 -1.16 2.49
C GLU A 615 -6.12 -1.81 3.76
N LEU A 616 -5.93 -1.21 4.95
CA LEU A 616 -6.51 -1.71 6.20
C LEU A 616 -8.04 -1.87 6.12
N LYS A 617 -8.72 -1.03 5.33
CA LYS A 617 -10.17 -1.14 5.08
C LYS A 617 -10.56 -2.43 4.35
N ARG A 618 -9.62 -3.04 3.61
CA ARG A 618 -9.81 -4.24 2.79
C ARG A 618 -9.15 -5.48 3.40
N ILE A 619 -8.57 -5.37 4.60
CA ILE A 619 -7.75 -6.44 5.20
C ILE A 619 -8.52 -7.75 5.41
N SER A 620 -9.84 -7.69 5.63
CA SER A 620 -10.69 -8.88 5.72
C SER A 620 -10.72 -9.66 4.40
N THR A 621 -10.88 -8.96 3.27
CA THR A 621 -10.82 -9.53 1.92
C THR A 621 -9.45 -10.11 1.62
N VAL A 622 -8.38 -9.41 2.00
CA VAL A 622 -7.01 -9.91 1.82
C VAL A 622 -6.80 -11.22 2.59
N ARG A 623 -7.24 -11.28 3.86
CA ARG A 623 -7.14 -12.49 4.68
C ARG A 623 -8.01 -13.64 4.17
N SER A 624 -9.19 -13.36 3.61
CA SER A 624 -10.02 -14.40 2.99
C SER A 624 -9.37 -14.97 1.73
N ASN A 625 -8.73 -14.12 0.92
CA ASN A 625 -8.02 -14.55 -0.27
C ASN A 625 -6.79 -15.38 0.10
N TRP A 626 -6.03 -14.94 1.11
CA TRP A 626 -4.89 -15.68 1.66
C TRP A 626 -5.24 -17.12 2.02
N ARG A 627 -6.35 -17.32 2.74
CA ARG A 627 -6.81 -18.66 3.15
C ARG A 627 -7.20 -19.57 1.98
N ARG A 628 -7.43 -19.01 0.79
CA ARG A 628 -7.80 -19.77 -0.40
C ARG A 628 -6.57 -20.16 -1.21
N SER A 629 -5.51 -19.37 -1.19
CA SER A 629 -4.27 -19.58 -1.94
C SER A 629 -3.51 -20.83 -1.48
N LEU A 630 -2.66 -21.35 -2.38
CA LEU A 630 -1.78 -22.47 -2.07
C LEU A 630 -0.67 -22.06 -1.09
N THR A 631 -0.34 -22.99 -0.19
CA THR A 631 0.76 -22.81 0.75
C THR A 631 2.11 -22.91 0.05
N CYS A 632 3.09 -22.08 0.42
CA CYS A 632 4.42 -22.11 -0.21
C CYS A 632 5.14 -23.47 -0.06
N PRO A 633 5.75 -24.02 -1.13
CA PRO A 633 6.65 -25.17 -1.03
C PRO A 633 7.83 -24.86 -0.10
N CYS A 634 8.25 -25.84 0.71
CA CYS A 634 9.32 -25.66 1.71
C CYS A 634 10.68 -25.32 1.09
N ASP A 635 10.94 -25.83 -0.12
CA ASP A 635 12.15 -25.53 -0.87
C ASP A 635 11.89 -25.35 -2.37
N MET A 636 12.89 -24.81 -3.05
CA MET A 636 12.87 -24.50 -4.48
C MET A 636 12.79 -25.74 -5.37
N ARG A 637 13.28 -26.90 -4.91
CA ARG A 637 13.23 -28.16 -5.67
C ARG A 637 11.76 -28.62 -5.79
N LEU A 638 11.02 -28.58 -4.69
CA LEU A 638 9.58 -28.85 -4.69
C LEU A 638 8.82 -27.79 -5.51
N ALA A 639 9.15 -26.51 -5.35
CA ALA A 639 8.48 -25.43 -6.09
C ALA A 639 8.64 -25.53 -7.62
N LYS A 640 9.80 -25.97 -8.10
CA LYS A 640 10.06 -26.13 -9.55
C LYS A 640 9.40 -27.35 -10.16
N THR A 641 9.18 -28.39 -9.36
CA THR A 641 8.62 -29.67 -9.82
C THR A 641 7.11 -29.71 -9.69
N ASP A 642 6.54 -28.91 -8.79
CA ASP A 642 5.11 -28.73 -8.66
C ASP A 642 4.58 -27.79 -9.75
N GLY A 643 3.82 -28.37 -10.68
CA GLY A 643 3.22 -27.65 -11.80
C GLY A 643 2.33 -26.48 -11.40
N ARG A 644 1.79 -26.47 -10.17
CA ARG A 644 0.94 -25.38 -9.69
C ARG A 644 1.69 -24.05 -9.52
N TRP A 645 3.02 -24.05 -9.57
CA TRP A 645 3.86 -22.88 -9.40
C TRP A 645 4.55 -22.45 -10.70
N LYS A 646 4.75 -21.16 -10.88
CA LYS A 646 5.41 -20.56 -12.04
C LYS A 646 6.49 -19.57 -11.62
N PHE A 647 7.62 -19.57 -12.33
CA PHE A 647 8.71 -18.64 -12.08
C PHE A 647 8.35 -17.20 -12.45
N ASP A 648 8.70 -16.24 -11.59
CA ASP A 648 8.58 -14.81 -11.90
C ASP A 648 9.80 -14.31 -12.67
N GLY A 649 9.73 -14.37 -14.00
CA GLY A 649 10.77 -13.87 -14.91
C GLY A 649 11.05 -12.36 -14.83
N ARG A 650 10.22 -11.59 -14.11
CA ARG A 650 10.29 -10.11 -14.08
C ARG A 650 11.17 -9.52 -12.98
N GLN A 651 11.67 -10.32 -12.04
CA GLN A 651 12.48 -9.83 -10.91
C GLN A 651 14.00 -9.84 -11.16
N PHE A 652 14.43 -10.04 -12.41
CA PHE A 652 15.81 -9.77 -12.79
C PHE A 652 16.00 -8.27 -12.97
N ASN A 653 16.20 -7.55 -11.87
CA ASN A 653 17.21 -6.49 -11.74
C ASN A 653 17.01 -5.69 -10.45
N GLU A 654 18.15 -5.24 -9.92
CA GLU A 654 18.34 -4.22 -8.87
C GLU A 654 18.42 -4.74 -7.42
N THR A 655 19.66 -4.72 -6.92
CA THR A 655 20.16 -4.90 -5.53
C THR A 655 20.51 -6.33 -5.06
N GLY A 656 21.66 -6.82 -5.53
CA GLY A 656 22.65 -7.45 -4.63
C GLY A 656 22.32 -8.79 -3.96
N GLY A 657 21.29 -9.52 -4.39
CA GLY A 657 21.05 -10.89 -3.95
C GLY A 657 20.19 -11.65 -4.96
N GLN A 658 20.74 -12.72 -5.55
CA GLN A 658 20.06 -13.61 -6.50
C GLN A 658 18.85 -14.32 -5.85
N ARG A 659 17.70 -13.64 -5.75
CA ARG A 659 16.46 -14.23 -5.24
C ARG A 659 15.69 -14.86 -6.40
N ARG A 660 15.05 -15.99 -6.13
CA ARG A 660 14.21 -16.69 -7.10
C ARG A 660 12.82 -16.83 -6.50
N CYS A 661 11.85 -16.16 -7.11
CA CYS A 661 10.47 -16.18 -6.66
C CYS A 661 9.58 -16.91 -7.66
N LEU A 662 8.61 -17.65 -7.14
CA LEU A 662 7.58 -18.33 -7.90
C LEU A 662 6.23 -17.89 -7.38
N TYR A 663 5.22 -17.86 -8.24
CA TYR A 663 3.84 -17.60 -7.85
C TYR A 663 2.90 -18.71 -8.29
N GLU A 664 1.76 -18.85 -7.62
CA GLU A 664 0.72 -19.81 -8.00
C GLU A 664 0.20 -19.47 -9.41
N ARG A 665 0.24 -20.47 -10.30
CA ARG A 665 0.05 -20.35 -11.75
C ARG A 665 -1.40 -20.04 -12.12
N LEU A 666 -2.35 -20.68 -11.44
CA LEU A 666 -3.79 -20.46 -11.63
C LEU A 666 -4.35 -19.71 -10.41
N PRO A 667 -4.69 -18.41 -10.54
CA PRO A 667 -5.14 -17.63 -9.39
C PRO A 667 -6.54 -18.03 -8.91
N ARG A 668 -6.74 -18.06 -7.60
CA ARG A 668 -8.06 -18.28 -6.98
C ARG A 668 -8.81 -16.95 -6.86
N GLY A 669 -9.37 -16.50 -7.99
CA GLY A 669 -9.97 -15.18 -8.14
C GLY A 669 -8.95 -14.17 -8.66
N LEU A 670 -8.83 -13.02 -8.00
CA LEU A 670 -7.88 -11.97 -8.40
C LEU A 670 -6.51 -12.10 -7.73
N SER A 671 -6.40 -12.84 -6.64
CA SER A 671 -5.19 -12.90 -5.81
C SER A 671 -4.39 -14.18 -6.06
N THR A 672 -3.10 -14.16 -5.74
CA THR A 672 -2.21 -15.34 -5.82
C THR A 672 -1.08 -15.23 -4.80
N GLN A 673 -0.46 -16.35 -4.47
CA GLN A 673 0.67 -16.41 -3.54
C GLN A 673 2.01 -16.32 -4.28
N GLU A 674 2.96 -15.53 -3.78
CA GLU A 674 4.37 -15.56 -4.17
C GLU A 674 5.23 -16.21 -3.07
N CYS A 675 6.15 -17.08 -3.49
CA CYS A 675 7.13 -17.76 -2.65
C CYS A 675 8.53 -17.44 -3.15
N CYS A 676 9.37 -16.86 -2.29
CA CYS A 676 10.74 -16.49 -2.61
C CYS A 676 11.75 -17.36 -1.87
N TYR A 677 12.83 -17.71 -2.54
CA TYR A 677 13.82 -18.65 -2.02
C TYR A 677 15.24 -18.09 -2.11
N LYS A 678 16.08 -18.50 -1.15
CA LYS A 678 17.52 -18.22 -1.13
C LYS A 678 18.22 -18.93 -2.30
N ALA A 679 19.46 -18.54 -2.59
CA ALA A 679 20.29 -19.25 -3.57
C ALA A 679 20.50 -20.73 -3.21
N SER A 680 20.49 -21.07 -1.91
CA SER A 680 20.53 -22.45 -1.40
C SER A 680 19.26 -23.26 -1.71
N GLY A 681 18.15 -22.59 -2.05
CA GLY A 681 16.86 -23.22 -2.31
C GLY A 681 15.89 -23.19 -1.13
N ALA A 682 16.30 -22.73 0.05
CA ALA A 682 15.42 -22.62 1.22
C ALA A 682 14.41 -21.46 1.10
N LEU A 683 13.17 -21.67 1.56
CA LEU A 683 12.13 -20.65 1.59
C LEU A 683 12.53 -19.46 2.49
N VAL A 684 12.29 -18.24 2.01
CA VAL A 684 12.61 -17.00 2.72
C VAL A 684 11.39 -16.49 3.48
N ILE A 685 11.48 -16.49 4.81
CA ILE A 685 10.44 -15.98 5.72
C ILE A 685 11.04 -14.79 6.50
N ALA A 686 11.35 -13.71 5.78
CA ALA A 686 11.98 -12.52 6.33
C ALA A 686 11.24 -11.24 5.92
N ALA A 687 10.87 -10.43 6.91
CA ALA A 687 10.14 -9.17 6.72
C ALA A 687 11.04 -7.99 6.29
N ASP A 688 12.23 -8.27 5.75
CA ASP A 688 13.24 -7.30 5.29
C ASP A 688 13.08 -6.97 3.79
N GLY A 689 11.97 -7.38 3.19
CA GLY A 689 11.70 -7.21 1.75
C GLY A 689 12.12 -8.40 0.90
N SER A 690 12.83 -9.38 1.48
CA SER A 690 13.28 -10.58 0.76
C SER A 690 12.27 -11.73 0.73
N GLY A 691 11.30 -11.75 1.64
CA GLY A 691 10.21 -12.72 1.65
C GLY A 691 9.26 -12.62 0.45
N GLY A 692 8.58 -13.74 0.20
CA GLY A 692 7.41 -13.79 -0.69
C GLY A 692 6.22 -13.03 -0.09
N GLN A 693 5.14 -12.87 -0.85
CA GLN A 693 4.00 -12.04 -0.44
C GLN A 693 2.69 -12.57 -1.02
N LEU A 694 1.56 -12.18 -0.43
CA LEU A 694 0.29 -12.27 -1.14
C LEU A 694 0.24 -11.19 -2.21
N PHE A 695 -0.07 -11.56 -3.44
CA PHE A 695 -0.50 -10.59 -4.44
C PHE A 695 -2.00 -10.38 -4.35
N PHE A 696 -2.41 -9.12 -4.25
CA PHE A 696 -3.82 -8.79 -4.38
C PHE A 696 -4.32 -9.03 -5.79
N TYR A 697 -3.48 -8.70 -6.78
CA TYR A 697 -3.71 -8.99 -8.19
C TYR A 697 -2.64 -9.93 -8.74
N HIS A 698 -3.06 -11.04 -9.33
CA HIS A 698 -2.18 -11.96 -10.06
C HIS A 698 -1.32 -11.17 -11.07
N PRO A 699 -0.02 -11.50 -11.20
CA PRO A 699 0.89 -10.75 -12.06
C PRO A 699 0.49 -10.66 -13.56
N ARG A 700 -0.50 -11.42 -14.01
CA ARG A 700 -1.13 -11.27 -15.34
C ARG A 700 -1.81 -9.92 -15.54
N TRP A 701 -2.39 -9.35 -14.48
CA TRP A 701 -2.97 -8.01 -14.50
C TRP A 701 -1.89 -6.98 -14.22
N GLN A 702 -0.92 -6.87 -15.13
CA GLN A 702 0.36 -6.19 -14.91
C GLN A 702 0.21 -4.80 -14.27
N ARG A 703 -0.72 -3.97 -14.73
CA ARG A 703 -0.92 -2.61 -14.20
C ARG A 703 -1.53 -2.59 -12.79
N LEU A 704 -2.55 -3.41 -12.55
CA LEU A 704 -3.19 -3.52 -11.23
C LEU A 704 -2.21 -4.11 -10.20
N HIS A 705 -1.50 -5.16 -10.57
CA HIS A 705 -0.44 -5.78 -9.78
C HIS A 705 0.69 -4.79 -9.45
N GLN A 706 1.15 -4.00 -10.43
CA GLN A 706 2.16 -2.98 -10.21
C GLN A 706 1.70 -1.90 -9.20
N ARG A 707 0.44 -1.46 -9.30
CA ARG A 707 -0.12 -0.44 -8.40
C ARG A 707 -0.39 -0.97 -6.99
N ALA A 708 -0.90 -2.20 -6.87
CA ALA A 708 -1.37 -2.75 -5.59
C ALA A 708 -0.29 -3.46 -4.77
N ASP A 709 0.72 -4.03 -5.43
CA ASP A 709 1.69 -4.94 -4.80
C ASP A 709 3.14 -4.51 -5.04
N VAL A 710 3.55 -4.22 -6.29
CA VAL A 710 4.97 -3.91 -6.61
C VAL A 710 5.42 -2.54 -6.11
N ARG A 711 4.68 -1.46 -6.46
CA ARG A 711 5.04 -0.10 -6.03
C ARG A 711 5.01 0.05 -4.51
N PRO A 712 4.00 -0.45 -3.79
CA PRO A 712 3.99 -0.36 -2.33
C PRO A 712 5.11 -1.16 -1.68
N LYS A 713 5.45 -2.35 -2.19
CA LYS A 713 6.65 -3.08 -1.72
C LYS A 713 7.89 -2.23 -1.93
N ASN A 714 8.07 -1.62 -3.09
CA ASN A 714 9.23 -0.75 -3.36
C ASN A 714 9.28 0.48 -2.41
N TRP A 715 8.16 1.18 -2.22
CA TRP A 715 8.07 2.32 -1.29
C TRP A 715 8.37 1.92 0.15
N CYS A 716 7.78 0.81 0.62
CA CYS A 716 7.90 0.36 2.00
C CYS A 716 9.22 -0.35 2.30
N CYS A 717 9.82 -1.06 1.34
CA CYS A 717 10.97 -1.93 1.58
C CYS A 717 12.30 -1.47 1.00
N ASN A 718 12.28 -0.91 -0.21
CA ASN A 718 13.52 -0.59 -0.92
C ASN A 718 13.90 0.87 -0.71
N LEU A 719 12.91 1.76 -0.63
CA LEU A 719 13.10 3.20 -0.49
C LEU A 719 12.96 3.66 0.97
N THR A 720 12.47 2.80 1.86
CA THR A 720 12.32 3.06 3.30
C THR A 720 12.56 1.79 4.11
N ASP A 721 12.69 1.93 5.44
CA ASP A 721 12.85 0.81 6.37
C ASP A 721 11.51 0.27 6.91
N ASN A 722 10.38 0.52 6.22
CA ASN A 722 9.02 0.22 6.70
C ASN A 722 8.42 -1.05 6.08
N CYS A 723 9.23 -2.04 5.70
CA CYS A 723 8.76 -3.29 5.09
C CYS A 723 7.64 -3.96 5.89
N GLU A 724 7.66 -3.77 7.20
CA GLU A 724 6.63 -4.25 8.10
C GLU A 724 5.20 -3.80 7.74
N TYR A 725 5.02 -2.56 7.29
CA TYR A 725 3.71 -2.04 6.91
C TYR A 725 3.19 -2.77 5.69
N PHE A 726 4.11 -3.09 4.76
CA PHE A 726 3.82 -3.93 3.62
C PHE A 726 3.40 -5.34 4.04
N TYR A 727 4.23 -6.04 4.80
CA TYR A 727 3.96 -7.43 5.19
C TYR A 727 2.82 -7.60 6.19
N ARG A 728 2.41 -6.54 6.90
CA ARG A 728 1.17 -6.55 7.70
C ARG A 728 -0.08 -6.67 6.82
N ILE A 729 -0.02 -6.09 5.62
CA ILE A 729 -1.11 -6.08 4.64
C ILE A 729 -0.97 -7.25 3.67
N ARG A 730 0.23 -7.54 3.17
CA ARG A 730 0.57 -8.65 2.28
C ARG A 730 1.47 -9.66 3.00
N PRO A 731 0.91 -10.57 3.80
CA PRO A 731 1.71 -11.48 4.61
C PRO A 731 2.65 -12.36 3.77
N MET A 732 3.76 -12.78 4.38
CA MET A 732 4.62 -13.85 3.87
C MET A 732 4.03 -15.19 4.27
N ASP A 733 4.15 -16.19 3.39
CA ASP A 733 3.68 -17.52 3.70
C ASP A 733 4.80 -18.40 4.24
N ARG A 734 4.39 -19.37 5.04
CA ARG A 734 5.25 -20.43 5.56
C ARG A 734 4.95 -21.70 4.78
N CYS A 735 5.83 -22.68 4.84
CA CYS A 735 5.52 -23.97 4.23
C CYS A 735 4.73 -24.93 5.13
N SER A 736 4.27 -24.45 6.30
CA SER A 736 3.46 -25.25 7.22
C SER A 736 2.10 -25.55 6.59
N GLY A 737 1.89 -26.82 6.22
CA GLY A 737 0.67 -27.27 5.55
C GLY A 737 0.80 -27.45 4.04
N TYR A 738 1.97 -27.16 3.45
CA TYR A 738 2.23 -27.52 2.06
C TYR A 738 2.10 -29.04 1.87
N LYS A 739 1.41 -29.43 0.79
CA LYS A 739 1.21 -30.82 0.38
C LYS A 739 1.76 -31.00 -1.03
N THR A 740 2.68 -31.95 -1.16
CA THR A 740 3.29 -32.32 -2.45
C THR A 740 2.25 -32.95 -3.37
N LEU A 741 2.59 -33.01 -4.65
CA LEU A 741 1.85 -33.81 -5.63
C LEU A 741 2.43 -35.23 -5.63
N THR A 742 1.56 -36.22 -5.76
CA THR A 742 1.97 -37.59 -6.07
C THR A 742 1.81 -37.81 -7.58
N ASN A 743 2.85 -38.37 -8.20
CA ASN A 743 2.88 -38.54 -9.64
C ASN A 743 2.56 -39.98 -10.06
N GLY A 744 1.66 -40.10 -11.03
CA GLY A 744 1.47 -41.30 -11.85
C GLY A 744 1.79 -40.97 -13.30
N TRP A 745 2.16 -41.93 -14.13
CA TRP A 745 2.52 -41.66 -15.53
C TRP A 745 2.31 -42.86 -16.44
N PHE A 746 2.17 -42.55 -17.73
CA PHE A 746 2.15 -43.52 -18.82
C PHE A 746 3.37 -43.33 -19.73
N TYR A 747 3.87 -44.42 -20.29
CA TYR A 747 5.07 -44.44 -21.12
C TYR A 747 5.10 -45.71 -21.98
N GLY A 748 5.79 -45.70 -23.12
CA GLY A 748 5.82 -46.86 -24.04
C GLY A 748 4.43 -47.26 -24.54
N ASP A 749 4.18 -48.56 -24.72
CA ASP A 749 2.98 -49.10 -25.37
C ASP A 749 1.93 -49.74 -24.42
N PRO A 750 0.93 -48.93 -24.06
CA PRO A 750 1.14 -48.10 -22.89
C PRO A 750 1.43 -48.95 -21.64
N HIS A 751 2.59 -48.68 -21.04
CA HIS A 751 2.89 -49.05 -19.66
C HIS A 751 2.41 -47.96 -18.70
N ILE A 752 2.06 -48.38 -17.49
CA ILE A 752 1.39 -47.56 -16.50
C ILE A 752 2.18 -47.65 -15.21
N SER A 753 2.46 -46.50 -14.59
CA SER A 753 2.83 -46.40 -13.19
C SER A 753 1.68 -45.67 -12.49
N THR A 754 0.96 -46.37 -11.62
CA THR A 754 -0.20 -45.83 -10.88
C THR A 754 0.24 -44.75 -9.89
N LEU A 755 -0.74 -44.07 -9.28
CA LEU A 755 -0.47 -43.05 -8.27
C LEU A 755 0.21 -43.62 -7.01
N ASP A 756 0.03 -44.91 -6.71
CA ASP A 756 0.70 -45.60 -5.61
C ASP A 756 1.94 -46.39 -6.03
N GLY A 757 2.35 -46.26 -7.29
CA GLY A 757 3.61 -46.79 -7.82
C GLY A 757 3.54 -48.24 -8.35
N PHE A 758 2.36 -48.84 -8.44
CA PHE A 758 2.17 -50.13 -9.10
C PHE A 758 2.45 -50.00 -10.61
N GLN A 759 3.26 -50.91 -11.16
CA GLN A 759 3.65 -50.89 -12.58
C GLN A 759 3.07 -52.08 -13.34
N TYR A 760 2.35 -51.81 -14.44
CA TYR A 760 1.79 -52.83 -15.32
C TYR A 760 1.62 -52.34 -16.75
N THR A 761 1.32 -53.24 -17.68
CA THR A 761 1.09 -52.94 -19.10
C THR A 761 -0.39 -53.11 -19.45
N PHE A 762 -0.95 -52.21 -20.27
CA PHE A 762 -2.34 -52.34 -20.72
C PHE A 762 -2.50 -51.97 -22.20
N ASN A 763 -2.48 -52.96 -23.08
CA ASN A 763 -2.62 -52.76 -24.53
C ASN A 763 -4.09 -52.80 -25.01
N GLY A 764 -4.94 -51.89 -24.52
CA GLY A 764 -6.33 -51.73 -24.96
C GLY A 764 -6.45 -50.84 -26.20
N LEU A 765 -7.33 -51.19 -27.15
CA LEU A 765 -7.64 -50.37 -28.34
C LEU A 765 -8.97 -49.62 -28.17
N GLY A 766 -8.93 -48.30 -28.01
CA GLY A 766 -10.11 -47.44 -27.85
C GLY A 766 -9.90 -46.31 -26.84
N GLU A 767 -11.00 -45.87 -26.20
CA GLU A 767 -11.00 -44.82 -25.18
C GLU A 767 -11.22 -45.42 -23.78
N TYR A 768 -10.39 -45.03 -22.81
CA TYR A 768 -10.40 -45.56 -21.44
C TYR A 768 -10.33 -44.46 -20.39
N THR A 769 -11.02 -44.68 -19.27
CA THR A 769 -10.96 -43.81 -18.08
C THR A 769 -9.67 -44.09 -17.31
N LEU A 770 -8.80 -43.09 -17.24
CA LEU A 770 -7.51 -43.19 -16.54
C LEU A 770 -7.66 -42.80 -15.07
N ILE A 771 -8.35 -41.68 -14.81
CA ILE A 771 -8.73 -41.23 -13.47
C ILE A 771 -10.18 -40.74 -13.52
N GLU A 772 -10.95 -41.13 -12.52
CA GLU A 772 -12.23 -40.55 -12.15
C GLU A 772 -12.25 -40.34 -10.64
N THR A 773 -12.79 -39.21 -10.18
CA THR A 773 -12.84 -38.87 -8.75
C THR A 773 -14.27 -38.85 -8.21
N THR A 774 -14.43 -39.22 -6.93
CA THR A 774 -15.75 -39.48 -6.32
C THR A 774 -16.43 -38.26 -5.67
N GLN A 775 -15.69 -37.21 -5.30
CA GLN A 775 -16.24 -36.01 -4.60
C GLN A 775 -16.12 -34.71 -5.40
N VAL A 776 -15.11 -34.61 -6.25
CA VAL A 776 -14.90 -33.52 -7.21
C VAL A 776 -14.97 -34.16 -8.58
N ASP A 777 -15.59 -33.52 -9.56
CA ASP A 777 -15.77 -34.12 -10.89
C ASP A 777 -14.50 -33.94 -11.75
N PHE A 778 -13.35 -34.43 -11.29
CA PHE A 778 -12.15 -34.54 -12.14
C PHE A 778 -12.13 -35.88 -12.86
N THR A 779 -12.02 -35.82 -14.18
CA THR A 779 -11.97 -36.98 -15.08
C THR A 779 -10.84 -36.81 -16.08
N LEU A 780 -10.04 -37.87 -16.26
CA LEU A 780 -9.00 -37.99 -17.25
C LEU A 780 -9.22 -39.26 -18.09
N GLN A 781 -9.21 -39.12 -19.40
CA GLN A 781 -9.41 -40.20 -20.37
C GLN A 781 -8.24 -40.25 -21.35
N GLY A 782 -7.93 -41.45 -21.83
CA GLY A 782 -6.90 -41.69 -22.85
C GLY A 782 -7.48 -42.45 -24.04
N ARG A 783 -7.10 -42.04 -25.26
CA ARG A 783 -7.43 -42.70 -26.52
C ARG A 783 -6.18 -43.36 -27.08
N THR A 784 -6.31 -44.62 -27.48
CA THR A 784 -5.21 -45.39 -28.06
C THR A 784 -5.42 -45.68 -29.54
N ALA A 785 -4.30 -45.84 -30.26
CA ALA A 785 -4.22 -46.31 -31.63
C ALA A 785 -3.25 -47.50 -31.72
N LYS A 786 -3.25 -48.24 -32.83
CA LYS A 786 -2.31 -49.35 -33.00
C LYS A 786 -0.87 -48.85 -33.15
N ALA A 787 0.06 -49.54 -32.50
CA ALA A 787 1.49 -49.35 -32.69
C ALA A 787 1.90 -49.77 -34.12
N ILE A 788 2.92 -49.11 -34.64
CA ILE A 788 3.44 -49.35 -35.99
C ILE A 788 4.91 -49.79 -35.87
N ASP A 789 5.32 -50.80 -36.66
CA ASP A 789 6.71 -51.23 -36.70
C ASP A 789 7.59 -50.33 -37.59
N LYS A 790 8.91 -50.60 -37.56
CA LYS A 790 9.91 -49.90 -38.39
C LYS A 790 9.61 -49.88 -39.90
N ASN A 791 8.72 -50.74 -40.40
CA ASN A 791 8.34 -50.83 -41.81
C ASN A 791 6.98 -50.18 -42.10
N GLY A 792 6.35 -49.53 -41.11
CA GLY A 792 5.03 -48.93 -41.29
C GLY A 792 3.86 -49.91 -41.11
N VAL A 793 4.09 -51.12 -40.57
CA VAL A 793 3.04 -52.14 -40.41
C VAL A 793 2.41 -52.07 -39.02
N GLU A 794 1.08 -51.97 -38.96
CA GLU A 794 0.33 -52.04 -37.70
C GLU A 794 0.56 -53.37 -36.96
N LYS A 795 0.75 -53.28 -35.65
CA LYS A 795 0.85 -54.44 -34.75
C LYS A 795 -0.36 -54.52 -33.84
N ASN A 796 -0.56 -55.70 -33.24
CA ASN A 796 -1.53 -55.91 -32.18
C ASN A 796 -0.99 -55.40 -30.83
N ALA A 797 -0.48 -54.19 -30.82
CA ALA A 797 -0.09 -53.42 -29.63
C ALA A 797 -0.59 -51.99 -29.83
N THR A 798 -0.60 -51.19 -28.79
CA THR A 798 -1.26 -49.87 -28.80
C THR A 798 -0.39 -48.79 -28.20
N ILE A 799 -0.58 -47.56 -28.67
CA ILE A 799 0.05 -46.34 -28.15
C ILE A 799 -1.04 -45.32 -27.83
N PHE A 800 -0.79 -44.37 -26.92
CA PHE A 800 -1.69 -43.23 -26.77
C PHE A 800 -1.57 -42.28 -27.95
N SER A 801 -2.72 -41.92 -28.52
CA SER A 801 -2.85 -40.95 -29.60
C SER A 801 -3.52 -39.65 -29.15
N ALA A 802 -4.32 -39.68 -28.08
CA ALA A 802 -4.93 -38.48 -27.50
C ALA A 802 -5.23 -38.65 -26.00
N PHE A 803 -5.30 -37.52 -25.29
CA PHE A 803 -5.80 -37.42 -23.92
C PHE A 803 -6.89 -36.35 -23.83
N ALA A 804 -7.89 -36.58 -22.99
CA ALA A 804 -8.93 -35.60 -22.69
C ALA A 804 -9.18 -35.51 -21.18
N ALA A 805 -9.40 -34.30 -20.68
CA ALA A 805 -9.63 -34.07 -19.25
C ALA A 805 -10.64 -32.95 -18.99
N ARG A 806 -11.32 -33.05 -17.85
CA ARG A 806 -12.18 -32.00 -17.31
C ARG A 806 -12.13 -32.03 -15.78
N ASP A 807 -12.12 -30.86 -15.17
CA ASP A 807 -12.37 -30.64 -13.75
C ASP A 807 -13.76 -30.00 -13.55
N LYS A 808 -14.27 -30.04 -12.31
CA LYS A 808 -15.58 -29.49 -11.98
C LYS A 808 -15.63 -27.99 -12.27
N GLY A 809 -16.45 -27.60 -13.24
CA GLY A 809 -16.62 -26.21 -13.66
C GLY A 809 -15.45 -25.68 -14.50
N SER A 810 -14.55 -26.55 -14.99
CA SER A 810 -13.59 -26.19 -16.03
C SER A 810 -14.14 -26.47 -17.43
N ASP A 811 -13.52 -25.85 -18.43
CA ASP A 811 -13.67 -26.26 -19.82
C ASP A 811 -13.10 -27.67 -20.04
N ASN A 812 -13.61 -28.39 -21.04
CA ASN A 812 -13.01 -29.65 -21.51
C ASN A 812 -11.73 -29.32 -22.29
N ILE A 813 -10.67 -30.09 -22.05
CA ILE A 813 -9.46 -30.07 -22.85
C ILE A 813 -9.26 -31.41 -23.55
N HIS A 814 -8.92 -31.37 -24.84
CA HIS A 814 -8.49 -32.51 -25.65
C HIS A 814 -7.13 -32.17 -26.25
N ILE A 815 -6.18 -33.10 -26.15
CA ILE A 815 -4.85 -32.99 -26.75
C ILE A 815 -4.60 -34.26 -27.53
N GLU A 816 -4.30 -34.13 -28.82
CA GLU A 816 -3.95 -35.25 -29.69
C GLU A 816 -2.64 -34.99 -30.43
N MET A 817 -2.04 -36.04 -30.94
CA MET A 817 -0.84 -35.96 -31.76
C MET A 817 -1.19 -35.49 -33.18
N THR A 818 -0.28 -34.77 -33.83
CA THR A 818 -0.44 -34.42 -35.25
C THR A 818 -0.41 -35.67 -36.14
N ASP A 819 -0.99 -35.59 -37.34
CA ASP A 819 -0.91 -36.67 -38.35
C ASP A 819 0.56 -37.05 -38.69
N GLN A 820 1.46 -36.08 -38.61
CA GLN A 820 2.91 -36.25 -38.81
C GLN A 820 3.63 -36.85 -37.59
N LYS A 821 2.92 -36.99 -36.46
CA LYS A 821 3.39 -37.57 -35.20
C LYS A 821 4.60 -36.88 -34.56
N ASP A 822 4.74 -35.58 -34.82
CA ASP A 822 5.87 -34.75 -34.40
C ASP A 822 5.45 -33.55 -33.53
N GLY A 823 4.16 -33.36 -33.30
CA GLY A 823 3.62 -32.24 -32.54
C GLY A 823 2.26 -32.55 -31.90
N LEU A 824 1.66 -31.50 -31.31
CA LEU A 824 0.38 -31.57 -30.61
C LEU A 824 -0.67 -30.70 -31.30
N THR A 825 -1.89 -31.22 -31.38
CA THR A 825 -3.13 -30.48 -31.67
C THR A 825 -3.90 -30.34 -30.36
N VAL A 826 -4.36 -29.13 -30.05
CA VAL A 826 -4.94 -28.79 -28.73
C VAL A 826 -6.30 -28.12 -28.92
N PHE A 827 -7.33 -28.72 -28.33
CA PHE A 827 -8.69 -28.19 -28.30
C PHE A 827 -9.13 -27.88 -26.87
N VAL A 828 -9.74 -26.71 -26.65
CA VAL A 828 -10.35 -26.34 -25.36
C VAL A 828 -11.74 -25.81 -25.62
N ALA A 829 -12.74 -26.30 -24.89
CA ALA A 829 -14.16 -25.96 -25.11
C ALA A 829 -14.62 -26.14 -26.58
N ASN A 830 -14.06 -27.14 -27.29
CA ASN A 830 -14.22 -27.40 -28.73
C ASN A 830 -13.67 -26.31 -29.67
N GLU A 831 -12.83 -25.41 -29.18
CA GLU A 831 -12.07 -24.45 -29.97
C GLU A 831 -10.64 -24.96 -30.22
N ASP A 832 -10.16 -24.90 -31.46
CA ASP A 832 -8.78 -25.25 -31.82
C ASP A 832 -7.82 -24.12 -31.45
N ILE A 833 -7.01 -24.34 -30.41
CA ILE A 833 -5.97 -23.41 -29.95
C ILE A 833 -4.56 -23.82 -30.39
N THR A 834 -4.43 -24.77 -31.32
CA THR A 834 -3.14 -25.29 -31.81
C THR A 834 -2.26 -24.19 -32.37
N GLY A 835 -2.86 -23.17 -33.00
CA GLY A 835 -2.14 -21.99 -33.49
C GLY A 835 -1.35 -21.27 -32.39
N TRP A 836 -1.96 -21.11 -31.20
CA TRP A 836 -1.29 -20.53 -30.03
C TRP A 836 -0.15 -21.43 -29.54
N PHE A 837 -0.35 -22.74 -29.44
CA PHE A 837 0.72 -23.66 -29.01
C PHE A 837 1.93 -23.60 -29.96
N LYS A 838 1.69 -23.53 -31.28
CA LYS A 838 2.77 -23.45 -32.28
C LYS A 838 3.52 -22.11 -32.22
N SER A 839 2.83 -20.98 -32.10
CA SER A 839 3.44 -19.65 -32.18
C SER A 839 3.99 -19.09 -30.86
N SER A 840 3.51 -19.57 -29.72
CA SER A 840 3.89 -19.03 -28.41
C SER A 840 5.31 -19.42 -27.98
N ASP A 841 5.97 -18.56 -27.21
CA ASP A 841 7.24 -18.87 -26.56
C ASP A 841 7.08 -19.88 -25.43
N VAL A 842 8.15 -20.64 -25.16
CA VAL A 842 8.21 -21.55 -24.01
C VAL A 842 8.01 -20.77 -22.72
N GLY A 843 7.12 -21.28 -21.86
CA GLY A 843 6.73 -20.64 -20.60
C GLY A 843 5.58 -19.65 -20.71
N ASN A 844 5.02 -19.41 -21.90
CA ASN A 844 3.77 -18.67 -22.04
C ASN A 844 2.57 -19.52 -21.62
N ASP A 845 1.57 -18.84 -21.05
CA ASP A 845 0.34 -19.46 -20.60
C ASP A 845 -0.85 -18.98 -21.44
N VAL A 846 -1.86 -19.84 -21.58
CA VAL A 846 -3.23 -19.46 -21.99
C VAL A 846 -4.20 -19.96 -20.93
N GLU A 847 -5.09 -19.07 -20.48
CA GLU A 847 -6.07 -19.34 -19.43
C GLU A 847 -7.44 -19.57 -20.07
N HIS A 848 -8.12 -20.61 -19.60
CA HIS A 848 -9.51 -20.91 -19.94
C HIS A 848 -10.30 -21.08 -18.63
N THR A 849 -11.60 -21.38 -18.73
CA THR A 849 -12.43 -21.53 -17.54
C THR A 849 -11.90 -22.70 -16.71
N GLY A 850 -11.42 -22.41 -15.49
CA GLY A 850 -10.99 -23.41 -14.52
C GLY A 850 -9.71 -24.19 -14.86
N LEU A 851 -8.98 -23.81 -15.91
CA LEU A 851 -7.70 -24.43 -16.29
C LEU A 851 -6.74 -23.43 -16.92
N ILE A 852 -5.44 -23.72 -16.82
CA ILE A 852 -4.37 -22.96 -17.50
C ILE A 852 -3.42 -23.92 -18.21
N ILE A 853 -3.03 -23.56 -19.43
CA ILE A 853 -2.14 -24.36 -20.28
C ILE A 853 -0.84 -23.58 -20.44
N THR A 854 0.29 -24.23 -20.18
CA THR A 854 1.65 -23.68 -20.33
C THR A 854 2.43 -24.48 -21.35
N LYS A 855 3.02 -23.82 -22.34
CA LYS A 855 3.97 -24.46 -23.26
C LYS A 855 5.28 -24.75 -22.54
N THR A 856 5.66 -26.03 -22.40
CA THR A 856 6.92 -26.40 -21.72
C THR A 856 8.07 -26.59 -22.70
N ASN A 857 7.80 -27.04 -23.92
CA ASN A 857 8.71 -27.03 -25.06
C ASN A 857 7.92 -27.09 -26.38
N THR A 858 8.55 -27.45 -27.51
CA THR A 858 7.90 -27.49 -28.83
C THR A 858 6.94 -28.67 -29.03
N THR A 859 7.07 -29.74 -28.25
CA THR A 859 6.28 -30.98 -28.37
C THR A 859 5.62 -31.40 -27.07
N GLN A 860 5.64 -30.54 -26.05
CA GLN A 860 5.11 -30.81 -24.72
C GLN A 860 4.45 -29.56 -24.15
N LEU A 861 3.34 -29.78 -23.46
CA LEU A 861 2.64 -28.77 -22.69
C LEU A 861 2.29 -29.31 -21.31
N MET A 862 1.94 -28.39 -20.41
CA MET A 862 1.42 -28.70 -19.10
C MET A 862 0.06 -28.01 -18.91
N VAL A 863 -0.86 -28.69 -18.23
CA VAL A 863 -2.19 -28.20 -17.87
C VAL A 863 -2.34 -28.23 -16.36
N ALA A 864 -2.81 -27.15 -15.74
CA ALA A 864 -3.16 -27.09 -14.32
C ALA A 864 -4.63 -26.73 -14.13
N PHE A 865 -5.31 -27.43 -13.21
CA PHE A 865 -6.73 -27.30 -12.92
C PHE A 865 -7.00 -26.68 -11.54
N ASN A 866 -8.20 -26.15 -11.33
CA ASN A 866 -8.63 -25.55 -10.06
C ASN A 866 -8.57 -26.51 -8.86
N SER A 867 -8.87 -27.80 -9.08
CA SER A 867 -8.70 -28.88 -8.10
C SER A 867 -7.26 -29.07 -7.63
N GLY A 868 -6.28 -28.56 -8.39
CA GLY A 868 -4.86 -28.73 -8.15
C GLY A 868 -4.22 -29.89 -8.92
N PHE A 869 -5.00 -30.67 -9.69
CA PHE A 869 -4.43 -31.63 -10.64
C PHE A 869 -3.57 -30.91 -11.68
N SER A 870 -2.47 -31.56 -12.06
CA SER A 870 -1.63 -31.11 -13.17
C SER A 870 -1.32 -32.25 -14.12
N LEU A 871 -1.36 -31.98 -15.43
CA LEU A 871 -1.04 -32.92 -16.49
C LEU A 871 0.13 -32.38 -17.28
N THR A 872 1.14 -33.20 -17.58
CA THR A 872 2.21 -32.86 -18.52
C THR A 872 2.17 -33.87 -19.65
N ILE A 873 1.84 -33.41 -20.86
CA ILE A 873 1.58 -34.25 -22.04
C ILE A 873 2.56 -33.85 -23.13
N GLY A 874 3.20 -34.82 -23.75
CA GLY A 874 4.10 -34.56 -24.87
C GLY A 874 4.30 -35.73 -25.81
N VAL A 875 4.87 -35.43 -26.97
CA VAL A 875 5.23 -36.43 -27.99
C VAL A 875 6.59 -37.03 -27.66
N SER A 876 6.64 -38.36 -27.60
CA SER A 876 7.84 -39.17 -27.37
C SER A 876 7.93 -40.23 -28.47
N VAL A 877 8.72 -39.97 -29.52
CA VAL A 877 8.94 -40.92 -30.65
C VAL A 877 7.65 -41.56 -31.21
N GLU A 878 6.78 -40.74 -31.82
CA GLU A 878 5.51 -41.16 -32.44
C GLU A 878 4.42 -41.72 -31.50
N GLN A 879 4.52 -41.47 -30.19
CA GLN A 879 3.48 -41.74 -29.20
C GLN A 879 3.32 -40.57 -28.23
N LEU A 880 2.17 -40.49 -27.54
CA LEU A 880 1.99 -39.53 -26.44
C LEU A 880 2.33 -40.17 -25.10
N ASP A 881 3.14 -39.45 -24.31
CA ASP A 881 3.39 -39.75 -22.90
C ASP A 881 2.66 -38.72 -22.03
N ILE A 882 2.24 -39.13 -20.83
CA ILE A 882 1.61 -38.24 -19.85
C ILE A 882 2.16 -38.49 -18.44
N THR A 883 2.43 -37.41 -17.73
CA THR A 883 2.66 -37.41 -16.28
C THR A 883 1.54 -36.65 -15.58
N VAL A 884 0.92 -37.30 -14.60
CA VAL A 884 -0.20 -36.76 -13.81
C VAL A 884 0.28 -36.48 -12.40
N GLY A 885 0.17 -35.23 -11.96
CA GLY A 885 0.37 -34.83 -10.58
C GLY A 885 -0.97 -34.71 -9.86
N ALA A 886 -1.23 -35.60 -8.91
CA ALA A 886 -2.44 -35.64 -8.10
C ALA A 886 -2.19 -35.01 -6.71
N PRO A 887 -3.03 -34.07 -6.25
CA PRO A 887 -2.93 -33.54 -4.89
C PRO A 887 -3.32 -34.57 -3.83
N ASP A 888 -2.58 -34.61 -2.72
CA ASP A 888 -2.86 -35.45 -1.55
C ASP A 888 -4.31 -35.37 -1.02
N THR A 889 -5.01 -34.27 -1.28
CA THR A 889 -6.43 -34.09 -0.91
C THR A 889 -7.37 -35.08 -1.59
N PHE A 890 -6.92 -35.73 -2.67
CA PHE A 890 -7.67 -36.74 -3.42
C PHE A 890 -7.35 -38.18 -3.00
N LYS A 891 -6.60 -38.37 -1.92
CA LYS A 891 -6.40 -39.72 -1.37
C LYS A 891 -7.74 -40.37 -1.02
N ASN A 892 -7.89 -41.64 -1.39
CA ASN A 892 -9.10 -42.46 -1.31
C ASN A 892 -10.26 -42.02 -2.21
N GLN A 893 -10.03 -41.15 -3.20
CA GLN A 893 -11.09 -40.62 -4.05
C GLN A 893 -10.97 -40.99 -5.52
N THR A 894 -9.82 -41.50 -5.97
CA THR A 894 -9.58 -41.85 -7.38
C THR A 894 -9.98 -43.29 -7.69
N LYS A 895 -10.38 -43.52 -8.94
CA LYS A 895 -10.55 -44.84 -9.57
C LYS A 895 -10.14 -44.75 -11.05
N GLY A 896 -9.91 -45.88 -11.71
CA GLY A 896 -9.54 -45.94 -13.12
C GLY A 896 -8.25 -46.73 -13.33
N LEU A 897 -7.67 -46.63 -14.54
CA LEU A 897 -6.39 -47.29 -14.84
C LEU A 897 -5.20 -46.77 -14.01
N MET A 898 -5.29 -45.59 -13.40
CA MET A 898 -4.24 -45.10 -12.49
C MET A 898 -4.43 -45.53 -11.02
N GLY A 899 -5.45 -46.36 -10.74
CA GLY A 899 -5.65 -46.98 -9.44
C GLY A 899 -6.33 -46.11 -8.38
N VAL A 900 -6.33 -46.62 -7.15
CA VAL A 900 -6.98 -46.01 -5.98
C VAL A 900 -5.90 -45.33 -5.16
N PHE A 901 -5.76 -44.02 -5.32
CA PHE A 901 -4.69 -43.26 -4.70
C PHE A 901 -4.86 -43.24 -3.18
N ASN A 902 -4.14 -44.08 -2.44
CA ASN A 902 -4.19 -44.09 -0.97
C ASN A 902 -2.85 -44.47 -0.32
N GLY A 903 -1.83 -44.76 -1.13
CA GLY A 903 -0.51 -45.24 -0.71
C GLY A 903 -0.39 -46.77 -0.65
N ASP A 904 -1.38 -47.52 -1.11
CA ASP A 904 -1.43 -48.98 -1.12
C ASP A 904 -1.58 -49.52 -2.54
N ALA A 905 -0.45 -49.86 -3.16
CA ALA A 905 -0.41 -50.44 -4.49
C ALA A 905 -1.23 -51.75 -4.67
N THR A 906 -1.70 -52.40 -3.59
CA THR A 906 -2.40 -53.69 -3.67
C THR A 906 -3.88 -53.58 -4.06
N ASP A 907 -4.47 -52.38 -4.01
CA ASP A 907 -5.85 -52.14 -4.43
C ASP A 907 -5.99 -51.37 -5.76
N ASP A 908 -4.87 -51.01 -6.38
CA ASP A 908 -4.82 -50.26 -7.63
C ASP A 908 -5.51 -50.96 -8.82
N LEU A 909 -5.52 -52.30 -8.82
CA LEU A 909 -6.22 -53.09 -9.84
C LEU A 909 -7.69 -53.32 -9.49
N LEU A 910 -8.41 -52.28 -9.05
CA LEU A 910 -9.83 -52.33 -8.71
C LEU A 910 -10.71 -52.10 -9.97
N PRO A 911 -11.45 -53.12 -10.45
CA PRO A 911 -12.36 -52.94 -11.59
C PRO A 911 -13.56 -52.06 -11.22
N PRO A 912 -14.28 -51.49 -12.21
CA PRO A 912 -15.45 -50.67 -11.93
C PRO A 912 -16.60 -51.51 -11.33
N GLY A 913 -17.29 -50.94 -10.34
CA GLY A 913 -18.47 -51.53 -9.69
C GLY A 913 -18.48 -51.39 -8.17
N GLU A 914 -19.67 -51.30 -7.55
CA GLU A 914 -19.80 -51.06 -6.10
C GLU A 914 -19.27 -52.21 -5.22
N ASN A 915 -19.29 -53.46 -5.72
CA ASN A 915 -18.84 -54.65 -5.00
C ASN A 915 -17.60 -55.31 -5.64
N ALA A 916 -16.90 -54.58 -6.51
CA ALA A 916 -15.67 -55.03 -7.13
C ALA A 916 -14.58 -55.29 -6.08
N ARG A 917 -13.69 -56.23 -6.36
CA ARG A 917 -12.49 -56.51 -5.54
C ARG A 917 -11.25 -56.31 -6.39
N PRO A 918 -10.15 -55.80 -5.82
CA PRO A 918 -8.93 -55.62 -6.57
C PRO A 918 -8.34 -56.98 -6.98
N LEU A 919 -7.77 -57.02 -8.18
CA LEU A 919 -6.98 -58.16 -8.63
C LEU A 919 -5.66 -58.24 -7.87
N SER A 920 -5.05 -59.42 -7.79
CA SER A 920 -3.70 -59.56 -7.24
C SER A 920 -2.68 -58.83 -8.11
N ASN A 921 -1.72 -58.14 -7.48
CA ASN A 921 -0.56 -57.54 -8.15
C ASN A 921 0.35 -58.57 -8.86
N SER A 922 0.18 -59.86 -8.57
CA SER A 922 0.87 -60.97 -9.26
C SER A 922 0.09 -61.52 -10.46
N SER A 923 -1.04 -60.91 -10.84
CA SER A 923 -1.86 -61.36 -11.97
C SER A 923 -1.11 -61.23 -13.29
N SER A 924 -1.36 -62.13 -14.23
CA SER A 924 -0.76 -62.05 -15.57
C SER A 924 -1.30 -60.85 -16.35
N GLU A 925 -0.53 -60.30 -17.29
CA GLU A 925 -0.98 -59.18 -18.14
C GLU A 925 -2.30 -59.49 -18.84
N LYS A 926 -2.50 -60.75 -19.26
CA LYS A 926 -3.75 -61.21 -19.85
C LYS A 926 -4.95 -61.06 -18.91
N THR A 927 -4.78 -61.40 -17.64
CA THR A 927 -5.84 -61.27 -16.63
C THR A 927 -6.09 -59.80 -16.31
N ILE A 928 -5.03 -59.00 -16.17
CA ILE A 928 -5.13 -57.55 -15.96
C ILE A 928 -5.86 -56.88 -17.13
N PHE A 929 -5.59 -57.32 -18.36
CA PHE A 929 -6.27 -56.83 -19.55
C PHE A 929 -7.77 -57.17 -19.54
N THR A 930 -8.14 -58.44 -19.36
CA THR A 930 -9.55 -58.88 -19.51
C THR A 930 -10.43 -58.54 -18.31
N ASP A 931 -9.91 -58.69 -17.10
CA ASP A 931 -10.71 -58.69 -15.87
C ASP A 931 -10.63 -57.35 -15.12
N PHE A 932 -9.81 -56.40 -15.61
CA PHE A 932 -9.66 -55.06 -15.06
C PHE A 932 -9.64 -53.96 -16.12
N GLY A 933 -8.62 -53.94 -16.99
CA GLY A 933 -8.36 -52.79 -17.86
C GLY A 933 -9.43 -52.55 -18.94
N GLU A 934 -9.90 -53.61 -19.60
CA GLU A 934 -10.98 -53.52 -20.61
C GLU A 934 -12.32 -53.07 -20.02
N LEU A 935 -12.52 -53.28 -18.71
CA LEU A 935 -13.74 -52.85 -18.02
C LEU A 935 -13.81 -51.33 -17.82
N TRP A 936 -12.66 -50.64 -17.88
CA TRP A 936 -12.56 -49.17 -17.77
C TRP A 936 -12.77 -48.42 -19.09
N ARG A 937 -13.32 -49.08 -20.11
CA ARG A 937 -13.66 -48.45 -21.39
C ARG A 937 -14.69 -47.32 -21.17
N VAL A 938 -14.43 -46.16 -21.78
CA VAL A 938 -15.32 -45.00 -21.71
C VAL A 938 -16.65 -45.31 -22.39
N ASN A 939 -17.77 -44.87 -21.79
CA ASN A 939 -19.08 -44.93 -22.44
C ASN A 939 -19.27 -43.74 -23.38
N ILE A 940 -20.09 -43.93 -24.42
CA ILE A 940 -20.35 -42.89 -25.43
C ILE A 940 -20.86 -41.55 -24.85
N VAL A 941 -21.64 -41.58 -23.77
CA VAL A 941 -22.19 -40.38 -23.12
C VAL A 941 -21.19 -39.67 -22.20
N ASP A 942 -20.14 -40.37 -21.78
CA ASP A 942 -19.15 -39.90 -20.82
C ASP A 942 -17.85 -39.45 -21.52
N SER A 943 -17.74 -39.62 -22.84
CA SER A 943 -16.53 -39.26 -23.58
C SER A 943 -16.29 -37.75 -23.58
N LEU A 944 -15.08 -37.36 -23.21
CA LEU A 944 -14.62 -35.97 -23.18
C LEU A 944 -13.92 -35.54 -24.47
N PHE A 945 -13.72 -36.46 -25.41
CA PHE A 945 -12.95 -36.18 -26.61
C PHE A 945 -13.74 -35.33 -27.61
N HIS A 946 -13.06 -34.35 -28.19
CA HIS A 946 -13.43 -33.77 -29.47
C HIS A 946 -13.31 -34.82 -30.61
N TYR A 947 -14.23 -34.74 -31.58
CA TYR A 947 -14.29 -35.63 -32.75
C TYR A 947 -14.32 -34.78 -34.02
N ALA A 948 -13.55 -35.15 -35.04
CA ALA A 948 -13.58 -34.45 -36.32
C ALA A 948 -14.93 -34.68 -37.04
N SER A 949 -15.20 -33.85 -38.06
CA SER A 949 -16.43 -33.96 -38.84
C SER A 949 -16.59 -35.35 -39.45
N GLY A 950 -17.64 -36.08 -39.06
CA GLY A 950 -17.92 -37.45 -39.53
C GLY A 950 -17.36 -38.55 -38.63
N GLU A 951 -16.59 -38.20 -37.60
CA GLU A 951 -16.13 -39.12 -36.57
C GLU A 951 -17.02 -39.07 -35.34
N THR A 952 -17.09 -40.18 -34.61
CA THR A 952 -17.76 -40.26 -33.32
C THR A 952 -16.98 -41.22 -32.42
N TYR A 953 -17.40 -41.39 -31.17
CA TYR A 953 -16.93 -42.45 -30.29
C TYR A 953 -16.84 -43.82 -30.99
N SER A 954 -17.83 -44.15 -31.83
CA SER A 954 -17.89 -45.43 -32.54
C SER A 954 -16.74 -45.65 -33.53
N THR A 955 -16.09 -44.59 -34.04
CA THR A 955 -14.89 -44.66 -34.89
C THR A 955 -13.73 -45.33 -34.15
N TYR A 956 -13.61 -45.10 -32.85
CA TYR A 956 -12.50 -45.52 -32.00
C TYR A 956 -12.86 -46.69 -31.07
N ALA A 957 -14.15 -46.95 -30.82
CA ALA A 957 -14.61 -48.07 -30.01
C ALA A 957 -14.38 -49.42 -30.73
N ARG A 958 -13.26 -50.08 -30.42
CA ARG A 958 -12.87 -51.38 -31.03
C ARG A 958 -13.02 -52.53 -30.03
N THR A 959 -14.25 -53.02 -29.87
CA THR A 959 -14.52 -54.20 -29.04
C THR A 959 -13.94 -55.47 -29.66
N GLY A 960 -13.29 -56.32 -28.86
CA GLY A 960 -12.77 -57.62 -29.32
C GLY A 960 -11.34 -57.60 -29.87
N PHE A 961 -10.63 -56.46 -29.75
CA PHE A 961 -9.18 -56.42 -29.97
C PHE A 961 -8.45 -57.37 -29.02
N LYS A 962 -7.42 -58.06 -29.53
CA LYS A 962 -6.57 -58.97 -28.75
C LYS A 962 -5.12 -58.49 -28.84
N PRO A 963 -4.56 -57.95 -27.76
CA PRO A 963 -3.18 -57.48 -27.77
C PRO A 963 -2.19 -58.63 -27.74
N LEU A 964 -0.95 -58.29 -28.06
CA LEU A 964 0.23 -59.07 -27.73
C LEU A 964 0.51 -58.92 -26.22
N PHE A 965 0.81 -60.03 -25.55
CA PHE A 965 1.20 -60.03 -24.14
C PHE A 965 2.70 -60.23 -24.02
N ILE A 966 3.31 -59.58 -23.03
CA ILE A 966 4.77 -59.54 -22.90
C ILE A 966 5.40 -60.93 -22.78
N GLU A 967 4.76 -61.86 -22.07
CA GLU A 967 5.27 -63.20 -21.89
C GLU A 967 5.40 -63.93 -23.23
N ASP A 968 4.35 -63.84 -24.07
CA ASP A 968 4.31 -64.50 -25.36
C ASP A 968 5.31 -63.86 -26.34
N VAL A 969 5.40 -62.53 -26.33
CA VAL A 969 6.31 -61.79 -27.22
C VAL A 969 7.76 -62.07 -26.88
N LEU A 970 8.16 -61.97 -25.61
CA LEU A 970 9.55 -62.19 -25.20
C LEU A 970 10.00 -63.65 -25.42
N LEU A 971 9.09 -64.62 -25.32
CA LEU A 971 9.36 -66.02 -25.66
C LEU A 971 9.55 -66.25 -27.17
N SER A 972 8.92 -65.42 -28.01
CA SER A 972 8.95 -65.56 -29.47
C SER A 972 10.13 -64.85 -30.15
N MET A 973 10.95 -64.10 -29.41
CA MET A 973 12.08 -63.35 -29.98
C MET A 973 13.18 -64.27 -30.50
N SER A 974 13.73 -63.96 -31.68
CA SER A 974 14.94 -64.63 -32.18
C SER A 974 16.15 -64.31 -31.29
N PRO A 975 17.19 -65.19 -31.23
CA PRO A 975 18.42 -64.91 -30.50
C PRO A 975 19.06 -63.57 -30.87
N GLU A 976 19.05 -63.21 -32.16
CA GLU A 976 19.60 -61.97 -32.68
C GLU A 976 18.76 -60.75 -32.25
N GLN A 977 17.43 -60.86 -32.28
CA GLN A 977 16.55 -59.80 -31.80
C GLN A 977 16.72 -59.58 -30.29
N LYS A 978 16.86 -60.66 -29.53
CA LYS A 978 17.04 -60.61 -28.08
C LYS A 978 18.34 -59.91 -27.70
N THR A 979 19.46 -60.26 -28.35
CA THR A 979 20.75 -59.59 -28.14
C THR A 979 20.65 -58.10 -28.45
N ARG A 980 20.05 -57.72 -29.58
CA ARG A 980 19.90 -56.31 -29.97
C ARG A 980 18.98 -55.52 -29.04
N ALA A 981 17.93 -56.15 -28.53
CA ALA A 981 17.03 -55.53 -27.55
C ALA A 981 17.76 -55.32 -26.22
N GLN A 982 18.49 -56.34 -25.75
CA GLN A 982 19.28 -56.28 -24.51
C GLN A 982 20.39 -55.23 -24.54
N GLU A 983 21.01 -55.00 -25.71
CA GLU A 983 21.98 -53.90 -25.89
C GLU A 983 21.40 -52.51 -25.57
N THR A 984 20.09 -52.33 -25.73
CA THR A 984 19.40 -51.05 -25.49
C THR A 984 18.68 -51.04 -24.13
N CYS A 985 18.01 -52.13 -23.81
CA CYS A 985 17.05 -52.21 -22.70
C CYS A 985 17.60 -52.89 -21.44
N GLY A 986 18.72 -53.60 -21.52
CA GLY A 986 19.14 -54.53 -20.47
C GLY A 986 18.04 -55.53 -20.15
N ASP A 987 17.68 -55.64 -18.88
CA ASP A 987 16.60 -56.51 -18.38
C ASP A 987 15.26 -55.79 -18.19
N ASN A 988 15.14 -54.54 -18.65
CA ASN A 988 13.90 -53.78 -18.53
C ASN A 988 12.80 -54.37 -19.43
N ARG A 989 11.80 -55.01 -18.81
CA ARG A 989 10.71 -55.72 -19.51
C ARG A 989 9.93 -54.83 -20.48
N ALA A 990 9.53 -53.64 -20.04
CA ALA A 990 8.80 -52.67 -20.86
C ALA A 990 9.57 -52.31 -22.15
N CYS A 991 10.82 -51.88 -22.01
CA CYS A 991 11.68 -51.56 -23.15
C CYS A 991 11.91 -52.78 -24.08
N LEU A 992 12.11 -53.97 -23.52
CA LEU A 992 12.30 -55.20 -24.30
C LEU A 992 11.05 -55.53 -25.15
N PHE A 993 9.86 -55.33 -24.58
CA PHE A 993 8.59 -55.53 -25.27
C PHE A 993 8.42 -54.53 -26.42
N ASP A 994 8.59 -53.23 -26.14
CA ASP A 994 8.52 -52.18 -27.16
C ASP A 994 9.47 -52.45 -28.34
N PHE A 995 10.70 -52.87 -28.04
CA PHE A 995 11.67 -53.25 -29.07
C PHE A 995 11.21 -54.47 -29.88
N ALA A 996 10.67 -55.49 -29.21
CA ALA A 996 10.23 -56.71 -29.86
C ALA A 996 9.01 -56.47 -30.78
N VAL A 997 8.08 -55.62 -30.36
CA VAL A 997 6.86 -55.30 -31.11
C VAL A 997 7.16 -54.37 -32.29
N THR A 998 7.90 -53.28 -32.06
CA THR A 998 8.12 -52.23 -33.07
C THR A 998 9.35 -52.51 -33.95
N GLY A 999 10.31 -53.28 -33.45
CA GLY A 999 11.63 -53.43 -34.07
C GLY A 999 12.46 -52.14 -34.12
N ARG A 1000 12.06 -51.11 -33.36
CA ARG A 1000 12.67 -49.78 -33.33
C ARG A 1000 13.48 -49.57 -32.05
N LYS A 1001 14.73 -49.10 -32.22
CA LYS A 1001 15.66 -48.85 -31.10
C LYS A 1001 15.36 -47.55 -30.37
N ASP A 1002 15.03 -46.51 -31.13
CA ASP A 1002 14.66 -45.18 -30.63
C ASP A 1002 13.38 -45.20 -29.79
N ALA A 1003 12.34 -45.89 -30.24
CA ALA A 1003 11.08 -46.04 -29.47
C ALA A 1003 11.33 -46.73 -28.12
N ALA A 1004 12.01 -47.88 -28.12
CA ALA A 1004 12.34 -48.60 -26.89
C ALA A 1004 13.23 -47.78 -25.93
N ALA A 1005 14.21 -47.04 -26.47
CA ALA A 1005 15.04 -46.14 -25.66
C ALA A 1005 14.22 -44.99 -25.04
N ALA A 1006 13.24 -44.45 -25.77
CA ALA A 1006 12.35 -43.41 -25.26
C ALA A 1006 11.52 -43.91 -24.07
N THR A 1007 11.00 -45.14 -24.12
CA THR A 1007 10.29 -45.79 -23.00
C THR A 1007 11.15 -45.84 -21.73
N LEU A 1008 12.42 -46.26 -21.86
CA LEU A 1008 13.35 -46.32 -20.74
C LEU A 1008 13.63 -44.92 -20.18
N GLU A 1009 13.84 -43.95 -21.07
CA GLU A 1009 14.14 -42.56 -20.72
C GLU A 1009 12.96 -41.90 -20.00
N THR A 1010 11.74 -41.99 -20.53
CA THR A 1010 10.52 -41.44 -19.92
C THR A 1010 10.29 -42.03 -18.53
N ASN A 1011 10.36 -43.36 -18.39
CA ASN A 1011 10.15 -44.00 -17.09
C ASN A 1011 11.23 -43.60 -16.07
N SER A 1012 12.49 -43.53 -16.50
CA SER A 1012 13.60 -43.14 -15.61
C SER A 1012 13.49 -41.69 -15.16
N LYS A 1013 13.10 -40.77 -16.06
CA LYS A 1013 12.84 -39.36 -15.74
C LYS A 1013 11.70 -39.21 -14.74
N ASN A 1014 10.58 -39.91 -14.95
CA ASN A 1014 9.43 -39.84 -14.06
C ASN A 1014 9.69 -40.50 -12.70
N LYS A 1015 10.45 -41.61 -12.63
CA LYS A 1015 10.92 -42.20 -11.35
C LYS A 1015 11.81 -41.23 -10.58
N ALA A 1016 12.73 -40.55 -11.26
CA ALA A 1016 13.57 -39.54 -10.63
C ALA A 1016 12.73 -38.37 -10.09
N LEU A 1017 11.71 -37.92 -10.84
CA LEU A 1017 10.78 -36.89 -10.41
C LEU A 1017 9.92 -37.33 -9.20
N ALA A 1018 9.42 -38.57 -9.20
CA ALA A 1018 8.67 -39.13 -8.08
C ALA A 1018 9.53 -39.19 -6.80
N ASN A 1019 10.79 -39.63 -6.92
CA ASN A 1019 11.74 -39.66 -5.79
C ASN A 1019 12.04 -38.26 -5.24
N ILE A 1020 12.10 -37.25 -6.12
CA ILE A 1020 12.21 -35.85 -5.68
C ILE A 1020 10.96 -35.47 -4.86
N LEU A 1021 9.76 -35.72 -5.38
CA LEU A 1021 8.52 -35.31 -4.71
C LEU A 1021 8.23 -36.07 -3.41
N SER A 1022 8.76 -37.28 -3.23
CA SER A 1022 8.61 -38.08 -2.00
C SER A 1022 9.54 -37.65 -0.87
N ASN A 1023 10.67 -37.00 -1.19
CA ASN A 1023 11.65 -36.55 -0.21
C ASN A 1023 11.15 -35.29 0.51
N ALA A 1024 10.91 -35.40 1.82
CA ALA A 1024 10.49 -34.26 2.64
C ALA A 1024 11.63 -33.23 2.74
N SER A 1025 11.30 -32.00 3.16
CA SER A 1025 12.33 -31.00 3.48
C SER A 1025 12.56 -31.03 4.99
N PRO A 1026 13.81 -30.84 5.46
CA PRO A 1026 14.11 -30.82 6.88
C PRO A 1026 13.46 -29.61 7.55
N ASN A 1027 13.18 -29.72 8.84
CA ASN A 1027 12.71 -28.62 9.66
C ASN A 1027 13.83 -28.18 10.61
N ILE A 1028 14.04 -26.86 10.71
CA ILE A 1028 15.05 -26.24 11.55
C ILE A 1028 14.40 -25.19 12.44
N SER A 1029 14.73 -25.22 13.72
CA SER A 1029 14.24 -24.26 14.71
C SER A 1029 15.36 -23.84 15.65
N VAL A 1030 15.42 -22.54 15.93
CA VAL A 1030 16.39 -21.89 16.83
C VAL A 1030 15.67 -20.76 17.56
N ASP A 1031 16.17 -20.37 18.74
CA ASP A 1031 15.73 -19.14 19.38
C ASP A 1031 15.91 -17.96 18.44
N ALA A 1032 14.80 -17.29 18.13
CA ALA A 1032 14.76 -16.27 17.09
C ALA A 1032 15.62 -15.03 17.43
N VAL A 1033 16.09 -14.88 18.67
CA VAL A 1033 16.84 -13.73 19.17
C VAL A 1033 18.09 -14.17 19.92
N LEU A 1034 19.26 -13.69 19.50
CA LEU A 1034 20.54 -13.82 20.18
C LEU A 1034 20.90 -12.51 20.88
N ASN A 1035 20.99 -12.52 22.21
CA ASN A 1035 21.55 -11.43 23.00
C ASN A 1035 23.04 -11.67 23.23
N ALA A 1036 23.90 -10.77 22.75
CA ALA A 1036 25.34 -10.88 22.83
C ALA A 1036 26.00 -9.59 23.35
N THR A 1037 27.15 -9.74 24.00
CA THR A 1037 27.97 -8.63 24.52
C THR A 1037 29.35 -8.68 23.90
N LEU A 1038 29.87 -7.53 23.46
CA LEU A 1038 31.19 -7.41 22.85
C LEU A 1038 32.27 -7.99 23.78
N GLY A 1039 33.09 -8.91 23.24
CA GLY A 1039 34.13 -9.61 23.99
C GLY A 1039 33.66 -10.73 24.93
N ALA A 1040 32.37 -11.02 25.03
CA ALA A 1040 31.82 -12.12 25.84
C ALA A 1040 31.19 -13.22 24.97
N GLU A 1041 31.38 -14.49 25.36
CA GLU A 1041 30.80 -15.63 24.64
C GLU A 1041 29.27 -15.69 24.85
N SER A 1042 28.53 -15.80 23.74
CA SER A 1042 27.09 -16.05 23.72
C SER A 1042 26.80 -17.31 22.91
N SER A 1043 25.68 -18.00 23.17
CA SER A 1043 25.38 -19.26 22.48
C SER A 1043 23.91 -19.44 22.12
N LEU A 1044 23.66 -20.26 21.09
CA LEU A 1044 22.34 -20.72 20.65
C LEU A 1044 22.37 -22.22 20.41
N THR A 1045 21.24 -22.88 20.66
CA THR A 1045 21.03 -24.27 20.31
C THR A 1045 20.08 -24.39 19.13
N VAL A 1046 20.50 -25.12 18.10
CA VAL A 1046 19.71 -25.40 16.90
C VAL A 1046 19.10 -26.79 17.03
N SER A 1047 17.79 -26.87 16.84
CA SER A 1047 17.04 -28.12 16.74
C SER A 1047 16.73 -28.42 15.28
N LYS A 1048 16.82 -29.71 14.92
CA LYS A 1048 16.59 -30.20 13.56
C LYS A 1048 15.82 -31.51 13.59
N PHE A 1049 14.91 -31.71 12.64
CA PHE A 1049 14.31 -33.01 12.37
C PHE A 1049 13.90 -33.08 10.91
N ASP A 1050 13.87 -34.29 10.34
CA ASP A 1050 13.29 -34.54 9.02
C ASP A 1050 12.01 -35.39 9.16
N PRO A 1051 10.88 -35.02 8.52
CA PRO A 1051 9.67 -35.83 8.53
C PRO A 1051 9.82 -37.28 8.03
N ASP A 1052 10.76 -37.55 7.11
CA ASP A 1052 10.99 -38.90 6.56
C ASP A 1052 12.15 -39.67 7.22
N GLY A 1053 12.80 -39.05 8.22
CA GLY A 1053 13.85 -39.66 9.03
C GLY A 1053 15.27 -39.52 8.47
N ASP A 1054 15.45 -38.70 7.44
CA ASP A 1054 16.77 -38.45 6.86
C ASP A 1054 17.74 -37.70 7.78
N GLU A 1055 19.04 -37.94 7.57
CA GLU A 1055 20.09 -37.33 8.38
C GLU A 1055 20.29 -35.86 8.00
N VAL A 1056 19.94 -34.96 8.91
CA VAL A 1056 20.03 -33.52 8.67
C VAL A 1056 21.40 -32.97 9.07
N THR A 1057 22.11 -32.38 8.12
CA THR A 1057 23.31 -31.56 8.38
C THR A 1057 22.92 -30.09 8.47
N VAL A 1058 23.43 -29.39 9.48
CA VAL A 1058 23.20 -27.94 9.63
C VAL A 1058 24.52 -27.23 9.44
N THR A 1059 24.50 -26.16 8.67
CA THR A 1059 25.64 -25.27 8.44
C THR A 1059 25.27 -23.84 8.79
N LEU A 1060 26.28 -23.06 9.16
CA LEU A 1060 26.15 -21.63 9.40
C LEU A 1060 26.50 -20.86 8.13
N ASP A 1061 25.57 -20.06 7.63
CA ASP A 1061 25.75 -19.24 6.44
C ASP A 1061 26.56 -18.00 6.81
N SER A 1062 27.70 -17.78 6.13
CA SER A 1062 28.58 -16.62 6.34
C SER A 1062 28.94 -16.40 7.82
N PRO A 1063 29.72 -17.31 8.43
CA PRO A 1063 30.03 -17.28 9.86
C PRO A 1063 30.67 -15.94 10.27
N PRO A 1064 30.14 -15.23 11.27
CA PRO A 1064 30.75 -14.00 11.75
C PRO A 1064 32.09 -14.25 12.43
N ASP A 1065 33.00 -13.29 12.38
CA ASP A 1065 34.30 -13.38 13.04
C ASP A 1065 34.14 -13.68 14.53
N GLY A 1066 34.96 -14.61 15.05
CA GLY A 1066 34.90 -15.05 16.45
C GLY A 1066 33.77 -16.03 16.77
N SER A 1067 33.11 -16.61 15.76
CA SER A 1067 32.09 -17.65 15.95
C SER A 1067 32.60 -19.07 15.72
N THR A 1068 31.96 -20.03 16.39
CA THR A 1068 32.12 -21.46 16.18
C THR A 1068 30.76 -22.13 16.17
N PHE A 1069 30.60 -23.18 15.36
CA PHE A 1069 29.37 -23.97 15.29
C PHE A 1069 29.75 -25.44 15.11
N ASP A 1070 29.27 -26.30 16.00
CA ASP A 1070 29.54 -27.75 15.98
C ASP A 1070 28.43 -28.56 15.31
N GLY A 1071 27.45 -27.90 14.70
CA GLY A 1071 26.27 -28.53 14.07
C GLY A 1071 25.03 -28.57 14.97
N VAL A 1072 25.16 -28.22 16.26
CA VAL A 1072 24.03 -28.13 17.22
C VAL A 1072 24.12 -26.83 18.02
N THR A 1073 25.29 -26.52 18.55
CA THR A 1073 25.54 -25.36 19.41
C THR A 1073 26.36 -24.33 18.64
N PHE A 1074 25.78 -23.15 18.45
CA PHE A 1074 26.47 -21.98 17.95
C PHE A 1074 27.03 -21.19 19.12
N LYS A 1075 28.30 -20.81 19.06
CA LYS A 1075 28.97 -19.94 20.02
C LYS A 1075 29.58 -18.75 19.30
N TRP A 1076 29.46 -17.56 19.88
CA TRP A 1076 30.00 -16.35 19.28
C TRP A 1076 30.52 -15.39 20.33
N THR A 1077 31.76 -14.94 20.12
CA THR A 1077 32.39 -13.88 20.88
C THR A 1077 32.63 -12.68 19.95
N PRO A 1078 31.68 -11.73 19.89
CA PRO A 1078 31.76 -10.60 18.96
C PRO A 1078 32.97 -9.71 19.26
N VAL A 1079 33.69 -9.35 18.19
CA VAL A 1079 34.91 -8.51 18.27
C VAL A 1079 34.71 -7.08 17.78
N THR A 1080 33.64 -6.82 17.03
CA THR A 1080 33.25 -5.46 16.60
C THR A 1080 31.74 -5.27 16.65
N LEU A 1081 31.28 -4.00 16.66
CA LEU A 1081 29.87 -3.65 16.52
C LEU A 1081 29.37 -3.64 15.06
N LYS A 1082 30.15 -4.15 14.10
CA LYS A 1082 29.72 -4.20 12.70
C LYS A 1082 28.53 -5.14 12.55
N PRO A 1083 27.52 -4.79 11.73
CA PRO A 1083 26.38 -5.66 11.49
C PRO A 1083 26.80 -7.03 10.95
N VAL A 1084 26.27 -8.08 11.57
CA VAL A 1084 26.42 -9.47 11.11
C VAL A 1084 25.05 -10.07 10.83
N LYS A 1085 24.99 -10.99 9.85
CA LYS A 1085 23.82 -11.82 9.62
C LYS A 1085 24.15 -13.24 10.07
N ILE A 1086 23.32 -13.77 10.97
CA ILE A 1086 23.42 -15.17 11.42
C ILE A 1086 22.23 -15.90 10.81
N SER A 1087 22.52 -16.85 9.92
CA SER A 1087 21.53 -17.69 9.23
C SER A 1087 22.02 -19.14 9.29
N PHE A 1088 21.14 -20.04 9.71
CA PHE A 1088 21.43 -21.47 9.69
C PHE A 1088 20.69 -22.09 8.50
N SER A 1089 21.40 -22.94 7.76
CA SER A 1089 20.85 -23.75 6.68
C SER A 1089 20.92 -25.23 7.07
N ALA A 1090 19.80 -25.92 6.95
CA ALA A 1090 19.70 -27.37 7.10
C ALA A 1090 19.60 -28.03 5.72
N SER A 1091 20.25 -29.17 5.57
CA SER A 1091 20.20 -30.03 4.37
C SER A 1091 20.10 -31.48 4.81
N ASP A 1092 19.23 -32.25 4.16
CA ASP A 1092 19.07 -33.70 4.34
C ASP A 1092 20.05 -34.52 3.47
N GLY A 1093 20.88 -33.87 2.66
CA GLY A 1093 21.79 -34.54 1.71
C GLY A 1093 21.11 -35.17 0.48
N LYS A 1094 19.78 -35.20 0.43
CA LYS A 1094 18.96 -35.67 -0.71
C LYS A 1094 18.27 -34.55 -1.48
N GLY A 1095 18.49 -33.31 -1.05
CA GLY A 1095 18.12 -32.09 -1.76
C GLY A 1095 16.99 -31.30 -1.09
N GLY A 1096 16.45 -31.77 0.04
CA GLY A 1096 15.60 -30.97 0.91
C GLY A 1096 16.44 -30.00 1.72
N VAL A 1097 15.99 -28.75 1.76
CA VAL A 1097 16.68 -27.67 2.47
C VAL A 1097 15.73 -26.80 3.26
N ALA A 1098 16.20 -26.28 4.39
CA ALA A 1098 15.49 -25.26 5.16
C ALA A 1098 16.47 -24.25 5.72
N SER A 1099 15.97 -23.07 6.08
CA SER A 1099 16.82 -22.06 6.71
C SER A 1099 16.07 -21.24 7.74
N VAL A 1100 16.80 -20.76 8.74
CA VAL A 1100 16.29 -19.86 9.76
C VAL A 1100 17.27 -18.73 10.01
N ASP A 1101 16.77 -17.50 9.97
CA ASP A 1101 17.54 -16.29 10.24
C ASP A 1101 17.37 -15.92 11.73
N VAL A 1102 18.47 -15.57 12.39
CA VAL A 1102 18.50 -15.13 13.79
C VAL A 1102 18.53 -13.60 13.86
N ILE A 1103 17.76 -13.05 14.79
CA ILE A 1103 17.86 -11.65 15.19
C ILE A 1103 19.00 -11.49 16.20
N VAL A 1104 19.97 -10.64 15.92
CA VAL A 1104 21.10 -10.37 16.83
C VAL A 1104 20.87 -9.05 17.57
N ASN A 1105 20.97 -9.08 18.89
CA ASN A 1105 21.05 -7.92 19.77
C ASN A 1105 22.46 -7.88 20.37
N LEU A 1106 23.28 -6.91 19.99
CA LEU A 1106 24.66 -6.75 20.42
C LEU A 1106 24.84 -5.50 21.28
N CYS A 1107 25.63 -5.54 22.34
CA CYS A 1107 26.05 -4.34 23.09
C CYS A 1107 27.56 -4.28 23.23
N ASP A 1108 28.09 -3.08 23.41
CA ASP A 1108 29.44 -2.84 23.90
C ASP A 1108 29.36 -1.80 25.00
N CYS A 1109 29.61 -2.19 26.24
CA CYS A 1109 29.61 -1.27 27.39
C CYS A 1109 31.04 -0.96 27.86
N SER A 1110 32.05 -1.17 26.99
CA SER A 1110 33.46 -0.89 27.25
C SER A 1110 34.02 -1.57 28.52
N GLY A 1111 33.36 -2.63 29.02
CA GLY A 1111 33.70 -3.26 30.30
C GLY A 1111 33.35 -2.44 31.55
N HIS A 1112 32.61 -1.33 31.38
CA HIS A 1112 32.27 -0.38 32.43
C HIS A 1112 30.76 -0.22 32.63
N GLY A 1113 29.96 -1.23 32.25
CA GLY A 1113 28.51 -1.20 32.36
C GLY A 1113 27.84 -2.53 32.02
N GLU A 1114 26.51 -2.57 32.14
CA GLU A 1114 25.66 -3.72 31.84
C GLU A 1114 24.75 -3.46 30.63
N CYS A 1115 24.55 -4.48 29.80
CA CYS A 1115 23.72 -4.36 28.60
C CYS A 1115 22.22 -4.38 28.91
N GLN A 1116 21.47 -3.49 28.25
CA GLN A 1116 20.03 -3.38 28.38
C GLN A 1116 19.35 -3.98 27.14
N PHE A 1117 19.23 -5.30 27.06
CA PHE A 1117 18.71 -6.00 25.87
C PHE A 1117 17.26 -5.64 25.48
N ASP A 1118 16.49 -5.08 26.41
CA ASP A 1118 15.15 -4.56 26.14
C ASP A 1118 15.15 -3.16 25.48
N GLN A 1119 16.31 -2.51 25.43
CA GLN A 1119 16.51 -1.13 24.99
C GLN A 1119 17.52 -1.04 23.84
N LEU A 1120 17.07 -0.72 22.64
CA LEU A 1120 17.93 -0.60 21.47
C LEU A 1120 18.74 0.70 21.48
N ALA A 1121 19.99 0.64 21.06
CA ALA A 1121 20.85 1.80 20.81
C ALA A 1121 20.32 2.62 19.63
N GLU A 1122 20.68 3.90 19.59
CA GLU A 1122 20.15 4.83 18.61
C GLU A 1122 20.54 4.44 17.17
N GLY A 1123 19.55 4.42 16.26
CA GLY A 1123 19.71 3.95 14.89
C GLY A 1123 19.31 2.48 14.63
N TYR A 1124 19.04 1.69 15.68
CA TYR A 1124 18.64 0.28 15.55
C TYR A 1124 17.17 0.03 15.93
N GLU A 1125 16.49 -0.88 15.23
CA GLU A 1125 15.04 -1.10 15.33
C GLU A 1125 14.67 -2.56 15.68
N ARG A 1126 13.57 -2.78 16.41
CA ARG A 1126 13.09 -4.10 16.88
C ARG A 1126 12.71 -5.08 15.76
N ARG A 1127 12.84 -4.71 14.49
CA ARG A 1127 12.57 -5.57 13.34
C ARG A 1127 13.78 -5.77 12.42
N MET A 1128 14.91 -5.13 12.72
CA MET A 1128 16.19 -5.43 12.07
C MET A 1128 16.67 -6.81 12.49
N SER A 1129 17.37 -7.52 11.60
CA SER A 1129 18.03 -8.79 11.91
C SER A 1129 19.32 -8.62 12.74
N PHE A 1130 19.87 -7.41 12.80
CA PHE A 1130 20.99 -7.04 13.66
C PHE A 1130 20.70 -5.70 14.34
N ARG A 1131 20.95 -5.63 15.64
CA ARG A 1131 20.59 -4.50 16.50
C ARG A 1131 21.72 -4.26 17.48
N VAL A 1132 22.06 -3.01 17.72
CA VAL A 1132 22.85 -2.63 18.88
C VAL A 1132 21.91 -2.25 20.02
N VAL A 1133 22.24 -2.61 21.26
CA VAL A 1133 21.45 -2.31 22.47
C VAL A 1133 22.21 -1.38 23.41
N GLN A 1134 21.48 -0.63 24.23
CA GLN A 1134 22.04 0.40 25.11
C GLN A 1134 22.78 -0.21 26.31
N CYS A 1135 23.64 0.61 26.93
CA CYS A 1135 24.39 0.28 28.13
C CYS A 1135 23.92 1.05 29.36
N HIS A 1136 23.89 0.38 30.50
CA HIS A 1136 23.75 0.97 31.82
C HIS A 1136 25.15 1.11 32.45
N CYS A 1137 25.66 2.34 32.54
CA CYS A 1137 27.04 2.56 32.98
C CYS A 1137 27.22 2.41 34.49
N SER A 1138 28.35 1.81 34.86
CA SER A 1138 28.80 1.69 36.25
C SER A 1138 29.19 3.05 36.80
N ARG A 1139 29.16 3.20 38.12
CA ARG A 1139 29.41 4.47 38.81
C ARG A 1139 30.78 5.07 38.40
N GLY A 1140 30.77 6.32 37.94
CA GLY A 1140 31.97 7.02 37.49
C GLY A 1140 32.27 6.93 35.99
N TRP A 1141 31.42 6.26 35.21
CA TRP A 1141 31.53 6.17 33.75
C TRP A 1141 30.29 6.77 33.06
N GLU A 1142 30.50 7.35 31.89
CA GLU A 1142 29.48 8.00 31.05
C GLU A 1142 29.72 7.69 29.56
N GLY A 1143 28.74 8.02 28.70
CA GLY A 1143 28.80 7.74 27.26
C GLY A 1143 27.63 6.89 26.75
N ASP A 1144 27.59 6.62 25.45
CA ASP A 1144 26.58 5.72 24.84
C ASP A 1144 26.94 4.24 25.07
N TYR A 1145 28.23 3.98 25.25
CA TYR A 1145 28.87 2.68 25.40
C TYR A 1145 29.74 2.64 26.67
N CYS A 1146 29.53 3.57 27.61
CA CYS A 1146 30.28 3.73 28.85
C CYS A 1146 31.79 3.93 28.64
N GLU A 1147 32.14 4.59 27.55
CA GLU A 1147 33.50 4.77 27.05
C GLU A 1147 34.26 5.93 27.70
N ALA A 1148 33.58 6.81 28.44
CA ALA A 1148 34.15 8.03 29.00
C ALA A 1148 34.14 8.04 30.53
N ASP A 1149 35.19 8.57 31.12
CA ASP A 1149 35.27 8.86 32.56
C ASP A 1149 34.32 10.03 32.89
N TYR A 1150 33.44 9.84 33.87
CA TYR A 1150 32.48 10.87 34.26
C TYR A 1150 33.18 12.02 34.98
N ASP A 1151 33.24 13.20 34.35
CA ASP A 1151 33.86 14.39 34.93
C ASP A 1151 32.90 15.13 35.87
N GLY A 1152 33.09 14.91 37.17
CA GLY A 1152 32.27 15.51 38.22
C GLY A 1152 32.53 17.00 38.45
N CYS A 1153 33.63 17.54 37.90
CA CYS A 1153 34.02 18.94 38.00
C CYS A 1153 33.70 19.76 36.75
N GLN A 1154 33.22 19.13 35.66
CA GLN A 1154 32.85 19.79 34.41
C GLN A 1154 31.87 20.97 34.61
N ASP A 1155 31.01 20.88 35.62
CA ASP A 1155 30.01 21.89 35.95
C ASP A 1155 30.43 22.89 37.05
N ASN A 1156 31.66 22.76 37.55
CA ASN A 1156 32.23 23.50 38.68
C ASN A 1156 31.28 23.57 39.89
N PRO A 1157 30.95 22.42 40.52
CA PRO A 1157 29.95 22.34 41.59
C PRO A 1157 30.37 23.02 42.91
N CYS A 1158 31.63 23.46 43.04
CA CYS A 1158 32.15 24.13 44.22
C CYS A 1158 31.72 25.61 44.27
N THR A 1159 31.58 26.16 45.49
CA THR A 1159 31.26 27.57 45.73
C THR A 1159 32.39 28.51 45.26
N GLU A 1160 32.06 29.77 44.95
CA GLU A 1160 33.00 30.76 44.42
C GLU A 1160 34.29 30.85 45.27
N GLY A 1161 35.44 30.61 44.63
CA GLY A 1161 36.77 30.65 45.25
C GLY A 1161 37.42 29.29 45.57
N THR A 1162 36.78 28.17 45.23
CA THR A 1162 37.33 26.81 45.45
C THR A 1162 37.54 26.08 44.12
N ASP A 1163 38.75 25.54 43.90
CA ASP A 1163 39.08 24.74 42.72
C ASP A 1163 38.50 23.33 42.84
N CYS A 1164 37.72 22.91 41.84
CA CYS A 1164 37.20 21.53 41.73
C CYS A 1164 38.21 20.65 41.00
N THR A 1165 38.64 19.57 41.64
CA THR A 1165 39.55 18.58 41.03
C THR A 1165 38.79 17.30 40.74
N ASP A 1166 38.67 16.94 39.46
CA ASP A 1166 38.01 15.70 39.05
C ASP A 1166 38.84 14.49 39.49
N LEU A 1167 38.17 13.46 40.01
CA LEU A 1167 38.82 12.22 40.42
C LEU A 1167 38.53 11.16 39.37
N THR A 1168 39.58 10.57 38.80
CA THR A 1168 39.47 9.46 37.85
C THR A 1168 38.65 8.30 38.44
N SER A 1169 37.85 7.62 37.63
CA SER A 1169 37.01 6.47 38.03
C SER A 1169 37.73 5.43 38.89
N SER A 1170 39.01 5.17 38.62
CA SER A 1170 39.86 4.26 39.41
C SER A 1170 40.02 4.67 40.88
N ARG A 1171 40.06 5.97 41.19
CA ARG A 1171 40.17 6.51 42.57
C ARG A 1171 38.83 6.62 43.29
N ARG A 1172 37.71 6.71 42.56
CA ARG A 1172 36.35 6.77 43.15
C ARG A 1172 35.81 5.42 43.63
N SER A 1173 36.40 4.31 43.17
CA SER A 1173 36.00 2.96 43.58
C SER A 1173 36.52 2.55 44.97
N VAL A 1174 37.51 3.26 45.52
CA VAL A 1174 38.20 2.90 46.78
C VAL A 1174 37.74 3.76 47.96
N ASP A 1175 37.49 5.05 47.73
CA ASP A 1175 37.06 5.97 48.78
C ASP A 1175 35.65 6.50 48.48
N GLY A 1176 34.66 6.08 49.28
CA GLY A 1176 33.36 6.74 49.34
C GLY A 1176 33.50 8.23 49.67
N PRO A 1177 32.44 9.05 49.53
CA PRO A 1177 32.55 10.49 49.71
C PRO A 1177 32.97 10.80 51.16
N THR A 1178 34.23 11.14 51.37
CA THR A 1178 34.73 11.66 52.64
C THR A 1178 34.83 13.17 52.53
N SER A 1179 33.96 13.85 53.27
CA SER A 1179 34.12 15.26 53.58
C SER A 1179 35.25 15.41 54.61
N THR A 1180 36.44 15.81 54.19
CA THR A 1180 37.44 16.36 55.11
C THR A 1180 37.48 17.88 54.97
N PRO A 1181 37.14 18.64 56.02
CA PRO A 1181 37.27 20.09 56.01
C PRO A 1181 38.75 20.47 56.15
N ALA A 1182 39.21 21.42 55.34
CA ALA A 1182 40.52 22.03 55.50
C ALA A 1182 40.59 22.79 56.84
N ALA A 1183 41.25 22.20 57.83
CA ALA A 1183 41.66 22.88 59.05
C ALA A 1183 42.95 23.66 58.78
N SER A 1184 42.85 24.99 58.87
CA SER A 1184 43.86 25.95 59.34
C SER A 1184 45.31 25.47 59.47
N VAL A 1185 46.20 25.96 58.60
CA VAL A 1185 47.59 26.36 58.95
C VAL A 1185 47.97 27.57 58.09
N LEU A 1186 47.60 28.77 58.56
CA LEU A 1186 48.51 29.93 58.56
C LEU A 1186 49.83 29.46 59.21
N GLN A 1187 50.96 30.10 58.97
CA GLN A 1187 51.39 31.11 59.94
C GLN A 1187 52.69 31.73 59.44
N GLY A 1188 52.63 33.02 59.05
CA GLY A 1188 53.75 33.75 58.45
C GLY A 1188 53.68 33.74 56.93
#